data_AF-A0A8S9GZ85-F1
#
_entry.id   AF-A0A8S9GZ85-F1
#
_cell.length_a   1.000
_cell.length_b   1.000
_cell.length_c   1.000
_cell.angle_alpha   90.00
_cell.angle_beta   90.00
_cell.angle_gamma   90.00
#
_symmetry.space_group_name_H-M   'P 1'
#
loop_
_entity.id
_entity.type
_entity.pdbx_description
1 polymer ?
#
loop_
_entity_poly.entity_id
_entity_poly.type
_entity_poly.pdbx_seq_one_letter_code
_entity_poly.pdbx_strand_id
1 'polypeptide(L)'
;MNGGHLPAAASDDLKSPLLPVVHNDEPLEKQTLGHHLRTIFTPKNCYIALGPLLCAVVCLCARLGGEDTTTAKNMLGVLITMVFCVEPLNAPLLLLGICATTAFVSMWMHNVAATVMMMPVATGILQRLPSSPSSSSEMVPPAVGKFCRAVVLGVIYSAVVGGMSTLTGTGVNLILVGMWKSYFPEADPISFSQWFFFGFPLALCLFVMLWGILCVLYCPKGSGKLLSPYLHKSHLRTELEMLGPMSFAEKMVLSVFGGLVVLWMTRNITDDIPGWGCIFNGRAGDGTVSVMMATLLFIIPNGIKKGEKLMDWGKCKKLPWNIVLLLGAGFAIADGVRTSGLAEVLSKGLVFLETAPYWAIAPTGREEGKVKIGSCVSTRGGAGRDHSAPSRRLSSQHLSGSLTSSATGEPSDQSDLGGAKMKGLFKSKPRTPSDLVRQTRDLFLYAHGSISLPDSKRDEKMAELSRNIRDMKSILYGNSEAEPVAEACAQLTQEFFREDTLRLLITCLPKLNLETRKDATQVVANLQRQQVNSKLIASDYLEANLDLMDVLIEGFENTDLALHYGAMFRECIRHQIVAKYVLESEHVKKFFDYIQLPNFDIAADAAATFKELLTRHKSTVAEFLTNNEDWFFADYNSKLLESSNYITRRQAIKLLGDILLDRSNSAVMTKYVSSRDNLRILMNLLRESSKSIQIEAFHVFKLFVANQKKPADIVNILVANRSKLLRLLADLKPDKEDERFEADKSQVLREIAALEPQDLA
;
A
#
# COMPACT_ATOMS: atom_id res chain seq x y z
N MET A 1 -12.92 -31.11 26.06
CA MET A 1 -12.96 -32.48 26.63
C MET A 1 -13.34 -33.45 25.52
N ASN A 2 -12.88 -34.71 25.59
CA ASN A 2 -12.90 -35.65 24.47
C ASN A 2 -14.24 -36.38 24.27
N GLY A 3 -14.42 -36.95 23.08
CA GLY A 3 -15.43 -37.96 22.72
C GLY A 3 -16.42 -37.45 21.66
N GLY A 4 -16.72 -38.17 20.58
CA GLY A 4 -16.21 -39.47 20.10
C GLY A 4 -16.88 -39.79 18.74
N HIS A 5 -16.24 -40.60 17.89
CA HIS A 5 -16.72 -40.86 16.52
C HIS A 5 -17.60 -42.13 16.42
N LEU A 6 -18.58 -42.08 15.50
CA LEU A 6 -19.25 -43.19 14.79
C LEU A 6 -20.28 -44.05 15.58
N PRO A 7 -21.20 -44.78 14.88
CA PRO A 7 -21.36 -44.96 13.43
C PRO A 7 -22.74 -44.54 12.85
N ALA A 8 -22.91 -44.76 11.55
CA ALA A 8 -24.06 -44.37 10.74
C ALA A 8 -25.35 -45.19 10.99
N ALA A 9 -26.49 -44.58 10.65
CA ALA A 9 -27.71 -45.28 10.27
C ALA A 9 -28.01 -44.97 8.79
N ALA A 10 -28.10 -46.01 7.96
CA ALA A 10 -28.57 -45.87 6.58
C ALA A 10 -30.11 -45.95 6.55
N SER A 11 -30.73 -45.12 5.72
CA SER A 11 -32.11 -45.29 5.28
C SER A 11 -32.12 -45.43 3.76
N ASP A 12 -32.53 -46.59 3.26
CA ASP A 12 -32.53 -46.90 1.83
C ASP A 12 -33.39 -45.93 1.01
N ASP A 13 -32.90 -45.59 -0.20
CA ASP A 13 -33.76 -45.01 -1.24
C ASP A 13 -33.42 -45.57 -2.64
N LEU A 14 -34.45 -45.71 -3.46
CA LEU A 14 -34.65 -46.92 -4.26
C LEU A 14 -34.17 -46.79 -5.73
N LYS A 15 -32.88 -46.49 -5.97
CA LYS A 15 -32.32 -46.33 -7.34
C LYS A 15 -30.92 -46.93 -7.60
N SER A 16 -30.43 -47.85 -6.77
CA SER A 16 -29.18 -48.57 -7.01
C SER A 16 -29.38 -49.87 -7.84
N PRO A 17 -28.57 -50.14 -8.89
CA PRO A 17 -28.57 -51.43 -9.58
C PRO A 17 -28.02 -52.55 -8.69
N LEU A 18 -28.70 -53.70 -8.68
CA LEU A 18 -28.49 -54.80 -7.71
C LEU A 18 -27.43 -55.86 -8.10
N LEU A 19 -26.48 -55.56 -8.99
CA LEU A 19 -25.43 -56.49 -9.40
C LEU A 19 -24.06 -55.80 -9.56
N PRO A 20 -22.94 -56.45 -9.16
CA PRO A 20 -21.60 -55.91 -9.34
C PRO A 20 -21.20 -56.02 -10.82
N VAL A 21 -20.91 -54.88 -11.46
CA VAL A 21 -20.30 -54.87 -12.78
C VAL A 21 -18.81 -55.21 -12.64
N VAL A 22 -18.41 -56.29 -13.30
CA VAL A 22 -17.06 -56.86 -13.26
C VAL A 22 -16.02 -55.84 -13.73
N HIS A 23 -14.94 -55.68 -12.97
CA HIS A 23 -13.71 -55.07 -13.48
C HIS A 23 -13.11 -55.99 -14.55
N ASN A 24 -13.10 -55.55 -15.80
CA ASN A 24 -12.20 -56.11 -16.80
C ASN A 24 -10.80 -55.53 -16.54
N ASP A 25 -9.92 -56.35 -15.95
CA ASP A 25 -8.49 -56.07 -15.91
C ASP A 25 -7.91 -56.17 -17.33
N GLU A 26 -7.72 -55.03 -18.00
CA GLU A 26 -6.75 -54.95 -19.09
C GLU A 26 -5.34 -54.74 -18.53
N PRO A 27 -4.31 -55.36 -19.13
CA PRO A 27 -3.00 -55.46 -18.51
C PRO A 27 -2.28 -54.11 -18.46
N LEU A 28 -1.59 -53.89 -17.35
CA LEU A 28 -0.87 -52.68 -17.00
C LEU A 28 0.34 -52.45 -17.94
N GLU A 29 0.11 -51.88 -19.12
CA GLU A 29 1.20 -51.47 -20.00
C GLU A 29 2.00 -50.35 -19.31
N LYS A 30 3.25 -50.65 -18.96
CA LYS A 30 4.20 -49.69 -18.36
C LYS A 30 4.65 -48.66 -19.40
N GLN A 31 3.75 -47.78 -19.83
CA GLN A 31 4.11 -46.62 -20.62
C GLN A 31 5.00 -45.71 -19.75
N THR A 32 6.27 -45.64 -20.13
CA THR A 32 7.30 -44.97 -19.33
C THR A 32 7.08 -43.46 -19.30
N LEU A 33 7.34 -42.86 -18.14
CA LEU A 33 7.27 -41.41 -17.87
C LEU A 33 7.91 -40.55 -18.98
N GLY A 34 8.97 -41.07 -19.62
CA GLY A 34 9.67 -40.42 -20.73
C GLY A 34 8.87 -40.25 -22.03
N HIS A 35 7.84 -41.07 -22.28
CA HIS A 35 7.01 -40.92 -23.47
C HIS A 35 6.03 -39.75 -23.33
N HIS A 36 5.32 -39.66 -22.18
CA HIS A 36 4.43 -38.53 -21.88
C HIS A 36 5.18 -37.19 -21.82
N LEU A 37 6.37 -37.16 -21.22
CA LEU A 37 7.22 -35.96 -21.21
C LEU A 37 7.62 -35.51 -22.63
N ARG A 38 7.84 -36.44 -23.57
CA ARG A 38 8.15 -36.10 -24.97
C ARG A 38 6.99 -35.45 -25.71
N THR A 39 5.74 -35.85 -25.46
CA THR A 39 4.55 -35.23 -26.06
C THR A 39 4.32 -33.78 -25.62
N ILE A 40 4.75 -33.40 -24.42
CA ILE A 40 4.60 -32.03 -23.89
C ILE A 40 5.50 -31.04 -24.67
N PHE A 41 6.69 -31.47 -25.12
CA PHE A 41 7.70 -30.61 -25.75
C PHE A 41 7.78 -30.76 -27.28
N THR A 42 6.67 -30.60 -28.00
CA THR A 42 6.67 -30.52 -29.47
C THR A 42 6.71 -29.07 -29.97
N PRO A 43 7.31 -28.77 -31.14
CA PRO A 43 7.42 -27.39 -31.64
C PRO A 43 6.07 -26.73 -32.01
N LYS A 44 4.98 -27.50 -32.12
CA LYS A 44 3.63 -26.94 -32.23
C LYS A 44 3.17 -26.27 -30.92
N ASN A 45 3.71 -26.67 -29.77
CA ASN A 45 3.31 -26.18 -28.45
C ASN A 45 3.95 -24.83 -28.07
N CYS A 46 4.69 -24.16 -28.96
CA CYS A 46 5.33 -22.87 -28.66
C CYS A 46 4.32 -21.75 -28.30
N TYR A 47 3.05 -21.83 -28.73
CA TYR A 47 2.02 -20.89 -28.29
C TYR A 47 1.50 -21.19 -26.87
N ILE A 48 1.58 -22.44 -26.39
CA ILE A 48 1.25 -22.80 -25.01
C ILE A 48 2.31 -22.23 -24.06
N ALA A 49 3.57 -22.23 -24.49
CA ALA A 49 4.63 -21.49 -23.81
C ALA A 49 4.42 -19.96 -23.84
N LEU A 50 3.67 -19.41 -24.80
CA LEU A 50 3.46 -17.96 -24.93
C LEU A 50 2.77 -17.35 -23.70
N GLY A 51 1.84 -18.07 -23.05
CA GLY A 51 1.21 -17.61 -21.80
C GLY A 51 2.23 -17.47 -20.68
N PRO A 52 2.88 -18.56 -20.22
CA PRO A 52 3.94 -18.50 -19.22
C PRO A 52 5.15 -17.66 -19.62
N LEU A 53 5.44 -17.48 -20.92
CA LEU A 53 6.56 -16.67 -21.41
C LEU A 53 6.18 -15.18 -21.50
N LEU A 54 4.93 -14.81 -21.80
CA LEU A 54 4.43 -13.45 -21.52
C LEU A 54 4.45 -13.19 -20.01
N CYS A 55 3.92 -14.10 -19.19
CA CYS A 55 3.93 -13.93 -17.74
C CYS A 55 5.38 -13.81 -17.22
N ALA A 56 6.32 -14.63 -17.68
CA ALA A 56 7.72 -14.56 -17.30
C ALA A 56 8.43 -13.29 -17.83
N VAL A 57 8.18 -12.87 -19.07
CA VAL A 57 8.72 -11.60 -19.61
C VAL A 57 8.16 -10.41 -18.83
N VAL A 58 6.85 -10.37 -18.58
CA VAL A 58 6.23 -9.26 -17.83
C VAL A 58 6.60 -9.34 -16.34
N CYS A 59 6.86 -10.52 -15.77
CA CYS A 59 7.50 -10.69 -14.45
C CYS A 59 8.98 -10.28 -14.43
N LEU A 60 9.74 -10.46 -15.51
CA LEU A 60 11.10 -9.90 -15.64
C LEU A 60 11.06 -8.37 -15.75
N CYS A 61 10.06 -7.82 -16.45
CA CYS A 61 9.83 -6.38 -16.57
C CYS A 61 9.19 -5.76 -15.32
N ALA A 62 8.47 -6.54 -14.51
CA ALA A 62 7.89 -6.12 -13.24
C ALA A 62 8.71 -6.73 -12.09
N ARG A 63 9.81 -6.07 -11.72
CA ARG A 63 10.55 -6.40 -10.49
C ARG A 63 9.61 -6.30 -9.28
N LEU A 64 9.11 -7.44 -8.80
CA LEU A 64 8.34 -7.55 -7.57
C LEU A 64 9.31 -7.60 -6.39
N GLY A 65 9.65 -6.43 -5.85
CA GLY A 65 10.56 -6.25 -4.72
C GLY A 65 9.89 -6.48 -3.36
N GLY A 66 10.66 -7.03 -2.42
CA GLY A 66 10.21 -7.43 -1.08
C GLY A 66 10.10 -6.30 -0.04
N GLU A 67 10.18 -6.70 1.23
CA GLU A 67 9.55 -6.06 2.39
C GLU A 67 10.13 -4.72 2.89
N ASP A 68 10.99 -4.04 2.11
CA ASP A 68 11.47 -2.68 2.43
C ASP A 68 10.66 -1.61 1.69
N THR A 69 9.51 -1.30 2.32
CA THR A 69 8.38 -0.47 1.82
C THR A 69 8.70 1.01 1.57
N THR A 70 9.97 1.39 1.41
CA THR A 70 10.40 2.78 1.14
C THR A 70 11.37 2.92 -0.03
N THR A 71 12.05 1.83 -0.42
CA THR A 71 13.02 1.84 -1.54
C THR A 71 12.41 1.14 -2.76
N ALA A 72 11.66 0.05 -2.55
CA ALA A 72 10.91 -0.63 -3.61
C ALA A 72 9.83 0.25 -4.28
N LYS A 73 9.30 1.26 -3.57
CA LYS A 73 8.27 2.18 -4.07
C LYS A 73 8.71 3.01 -5.29
N ASN A 74 10.01 3.29 -5.43
CA ASN A 74 10.52 4.03 -6.58
C ASN A 74 10.87 3.10 -7.76
N MET A 75 11.20 1.83 -7.50
CA MET A 75 11.73 0.89 -8.50
C MET A 75 10.75 0.63 -9.66
N LEU A 76 9.46 0.41 -9.36
CA LEU A 76 8.46 0.10 -10.37
C LEU A 76 8.12 1.32 -11.23
N GLY A 77 7.99 2.50 -10.61
CA GLY A 77 7.76 3.77 -11.30
C GLY A 77 8.92 4.15 -12.21
N VAL A 78 10.16 3.94 -11.76
CA VAL A 78 11.37 4.16 -12.56
C VAL A 78 11.45 3.18 -13.74
N LEU A 79 11.14 1.89 -13.57
CA LEU A 79 11.14 0.93 -14.69
C LEU A 79 10.06 1.25 -15.73
N ILE A 80 8.83 1.54 -15.29
CA ILE A 80 7.73 2.00 -16.15
C ILE A 80 8.18 3.22 -16.95
N THR A 81 8.72 4.22 -16.25
CA THR A 81 9.12 5.48 -16.88
C THR A 81 10.34 5.28 -17.80
N MET A 82 11.25 4.34 -17.52
CA MET A 82 12.39 4.04 -18.40
C MET A 82 12.00 3.31 -19.69
N VAL A 83 11.08 2.34 -19.61
CA VAL A 83 10.61 1.55 -20.77
C VAL A 83 9.67 2.38 -21.65
N PHE A 84 8.81 3.20 -21.05
CA PHE A 84 7.76 3.94 -21.77
C PHE A 84 8.07 5.44 -22.02
N CYS A 85 9.09 6.03 -21.39
CA CYS A 85 9.69 7.28 -21.88
C CYS A 85 10.70 7.00 -23.00
N VAL A 86 10.14 6.86 -24.20
CA VAL A 86 10.85 7.15 -25.45
C VAL A 86 11.04 8.66 -25.54
N GLU A 87 12.19 9.13 -26.02
CA GLU A 87 12.41 10.53 -26.37
C GLU A 87 12.06 10.72 -27.86
N PRO A 88 11.23 11.71 -28.24
CA PRO A 88 10.56 12.70 -27.38
C PRO A 88 9.40 12.12 -26.55
N LEU A 89 9.24 12.62 -25.32
CA LEU A 89 8.28 12.12 -24.33
C LEU A 89 6.85 12.08 -24.86
N ASN A 90 6.23 10.90 -24.82
CA ASN A 90 4.82 10.70 -25.21
C ASN A 90 3.95 10.41 -23.98
N ALA A 91 3.18 11.41 -23.53
CA ALA A 91 2.28 11.27 -22.38
C ALA A 91 1.29 10.07 -22.48
N PRO A 92 0.67 9.76 -23.65
CA PRO A 92 -0.13 8.54 -23.81
C PRO A 92 0.62 7.24 -23.57
N LEU A 93 1.91 7.19 -23.92
CA LEU A 93 2.78 6.01 -23.78
C LEU A 93 3.23 5.82 -22.33
N LEU A 94 3.55 6.92 -21.63
CA LEU A 94 3.80 6.90 -20.19
C LEU A 94 2.55 6.44 -19.42
N LEU A 95 1.37 6.95 -19.79
CA LEU A 95 0.10 6.49 -19.22
C LEU A 95 -0.16 5.00 -19.51
N LEU A 96 0.15 4.52 -20.74
CA LEU A 96 0.07 3.11 -21.08
C LEU A 96 0.92 2.26 -20.15
N GLY A 97 2.18 2.65 -19.91
CA GLY A 97 3.09 1.93 -19.02
C GLY A 97 2.56 1.83 -17.58
N ILE A 98 2.08 2.95 -17.02
CA ILE A 98 1.51 2.97 -15.66
C ILE A 98 0.27 2.07 -15.56
N CYS A 99 -0.64 2.20 -16.54
CA CYS A 99 -1.87 1.42 -16.59
C CYS A 99 -1.58 -0.08 -16.78
N ALA A 100 -0.71 -0.44 -17.74
CA ALA A 100 -0.39 -1.82 -18.08
C ALA A 100 0.30 -2.55 -16.92
N THR A 101 1.22 -1.88 -16.21
CA THR A 101 1.85 -2.47 -15.02
C THR A 101 0.88 -2.60 -13.86
N THR A 102 -0.03 -1.63 -13.66
CA THR A 102 -1.08 -1.76 -12.65
C THR A 102 -2.02 -2.95 -12.96
N ALA A 103 -2.46 -3.07 -14.22
CA ALA A 103 -3.27 -4.20 -14.67
C ALA A 103 -2.53 -5.53 -14.46
N PHE A 104 -1.26 -5.62 -14.87
CA PHE A 104 -0.45 -6.83 -14.70
C PHE A 104 -0.29 -7.24 -13.23
N VAL A 105 0.05 -6.30 -12.33
CA VAL A 105 0.15 -6.59 -10.89
C VAL A 105 -1.19 -7.12 -10.35
N SER A 106 -2.30 -6.54 -10.79
CA SER A 106 -3.64 -6.94 -10.34
C SER A 106 -4.11 -8.30 -10.89
N MET A 107 -3.43 -8.86 -11.90
CA MET A 107 -3.64 -10.26 -12.32
C MET A 107 -3.22 -11.26 -11.21
N TRP A 108 -2.32 -10.87 -10.33
CA TRP A 108 -1.69 -11.79 -9.37
C TRP A 108 -1.98 -11.41 -7.91
N MET A 109 -2.52 -10.21 -7.69
CA MET A 109 -2.80 -9.66 -6.37
C MET A 109 -4.16 -8.96 -6.38
N HIS A 110 -4.89 -9.07 -5.27
CA HIS A 110 -6.23 -8.49 -5.11
C HIS A 110 -6.27 -7.00 -5.49
N ASN A 111 -7.27 -6.60 -6.30
CA ASN A 111 -7.44 -5.24 -6.84
C ASN A 111 -7.17 -4.09 -5.85
N VAL A 112 -7.67 -4.19 -4.62
CA VAL A 112 -7.45 -3.16 -3.59
C VAL A 112 -5.96 -3.05 -3.21
N ALA A 113 -5.26 -4.18 -3.06
CA ALA A 113 -3.85 -4.20 -2.73
C ALA A 113 -2.99 -3.74 -3.93
N ALA A 114 -3.36 -4.09 -5.16
CA ALA A 114 -2.72 -3.57 -6.37
C ALA A 114 -2.86 -2.04 -6.47
N THR A 115 -4.07 -1.49 -6.27
CA THR A 115 -4.30 -0.04 -6.25
C THR A 115 -3.52 0.65 -5.12
N VAL A 116 -3.53 0.12 -3.90
CA VAL A 116 -2.79 0.69 -2.75
C VAL A 116 -1.27 0.63 -2.96
N MET A 117 -0.76 -0.39 -3.66
CA MET A 117 0.66 -0.48 -4.01
C MET A 117 1.05 0.49 -5.14
N MET A 118 0.20 0.64 -6.17
CA MET A 118 0.48 1.47 -7.34
C MET A 118 0.19 2.95 -7.15
N MET A 119 -0.72 3.34 -6.24
CA MET A 119 -1.06 4.74 -6.01
C MET A 119 0.14 5.59 -5.53
N PRO A 120 0.98 5.15 -4.56
CA PRO A 120 2.20 5.86 -4.19
C PRO A 120 3.24 5.95 -5.32
N VAL A 121 3.30 4.94 -6.19
CA VAL A 121 4.18 4.95 -7.38
C VAL A 121 3.74 6.03 -8.36
N ALA A 122 2.42 6.09 -8.62
CA ALA A 122 1.81 7.12 -9.45
C ALA A 122 1.98 8.52 -8.84
N THR A 123 1.68 8.72 -7.56
CA THR A 123 1.83 10.04 -6.93
C THR A 123 3.29 10.49 -6.87
N GLY A 124 4.26 9.60 -6.69
CA GLY A 124 5.69 9.93 -6.77
C GLY A 124 6.14 10.40 -8.16
N ILE A 125 5.48 9.95 -9.23
CA ILE A 125 5.67 10.50 -10.58
C ILE A 125 4.98 11.87 -10.70
N LEU A 126 3.76 12.01 -10.16
CA LEU A 126 2.98 13.26 -10.22
C LEU A 126 3.57 14.39 -9.37
N GLN A 127 4.26 14.09 -8.26
CA GLN A 127 4.95 15.07 -7.41
C GLN A 127 6.09 15.82 -8.14
N ARG A 128 6.59 15.27 -9.25
CA ARG A 128 7.59 15.94 -10.11
C ARG A 128 6.94 16.96 -11.08
N LEU A 129 5.62 17.01 -11.17
CA LEU A 129 4.86 17.98 -11.97
C LEU A 129 4.43 19.17 -11.09
N PRO A 130 4.30 20.38 -11.65
CA PRO A 130 3.87 21.55 -10.88
C PRO A 130 2.45 21.35 -10.31
N SER A 131 2.34 21.43 -8.99
CA SER A 131 1.08 21.31 -8.26
C SER A 131 0.11 22.46 -8.59
N SER A 132 -1.17 22.13 -8.78
CA SER A 132 -2.24 23.10 -9.02
C SER A 132 -2.33 24.12 -7.86
N PRO A 133 -2.63 25.42 -8.12
CA PRO A 133 -2.15 26.48 -7.25
C PRO A 133 -2.98 26.68 -5.98
N SER A 134 -2.27 26.75 -4.85
CA SER A 134 -2.64 27.59 -3.71
C SER A 134 -1.68 28.78 -3.62
N SER A 135 -2.22 29.99 -3.84
CA SER A 135 -1.65 31.29 -3.43
C SER A 135 -0.28 31.76 -3.98
N SER A 136 0.03 31.58 -5.27
CA SER A 136 0.97 32.47 -5.99
C SER A 136 0.70 32.52 -7.50
N SER A 137 1.21 33.56 -8.18
CA SER A 137 0.71 34.02 -9.49
C SER A 137 1.28 33.29 -10.73
N GLU A 138 1.62 32.01 -10.64
CA GLU A 138 2.04 31.21 -11.81
C GLU A 138 0.94 30.28 -12.33
N MET A 139 0.65 30.40 -13.63
CA MET A 139 -0.46 29.72 -14.29
C MET A 139 -0.07 28.29 -14.69
N VAL A 140 -0.30 27.31 -13.81
CA VAL A 140 -0.10 25.88 -14.09
C VAL A 140 -0.85 25.48 -15.37
N PRO A 141 -0.18 24.93 -16.41
CA PRO A 141 -0.84 24.60 -17.66
C PRO A 141 -1.96 23.56 -17.45
N PRO A 142 -3.20 23.80 -17.93
CA PRO A 142 -4.34 22.90 -17.66
C PRO A 142 -4.18 21.49 -18.24
N ALA A 143 -3.21 21.28 -19.15
CA ALA A 143 -2.81 19.97 -19.63
C ALA A 143 -2.15 19.10 -18.54
N VAL A 144 -1.40 19.69 -17.60
CA VAL A 144 -0.71 18.98 -16.51
C VAL A 144 -1.75 18.42 -15.54
N GLY A 145 -2.68 19.26 -15.06
CA GLY A 145 -3.75 18.82 -14.15
C GLY A 145 -4.67 17.74 -14.74
N LYS A 146 -4.92 17.78 -16.06
CA LYS A 146 -5.65 16.70 -16.76
C LYS A 146 -4.85 15.40 -16.77
N PHE A 147 -3.54 15.44 -17.04
CA PHE A 147 -2.68 14.26 -17.01
C PHE A 147 -2.60 13.64 -15.60
N CYS A 148 -2.49 14.44 -14.54
CA CYS A 148 -2.52 13.95 -13.16
C CYS A 148 -3.81 13.14 -12.85
N ARG A 149 -4.96 13.64 -13.31
CA ARG A 149 -6.24 12.92 -13.20
C ARG A 149 -6.24 11.63 -14.03
N ALA A 150 -5.69 11.66 -15.25
CA ALA A 150 -5.55 10.48 -16.12
C ALA A 150 -4.77 9.35 -15.44
N VAL A 151 -3.66 9.69 -14.78
CA VAL A 151 -2.79 8.73 -14.08
C VAL A 151 -3.52 8.10 -12.88
N VAL A 152 -4.16 8.90 -12.02
CA VAL A 152 -4.90 8.38 -10.85
C VAL A 152 -6.07 7.49 -11.26
N LEU A 153 -6.89 7.94 -12.22
CA LEU A 153 -8.00 7.13 -12.76
C LEU A 153 -7.49 5.88 -13.48
N GLY A 154 -6.37 6.01 -14.21
CA GLY A 154 -5.69 4.92 -14.89
C GLY A 154 -5.29 3.81 -13.94
N VAL A 155 -4.66 4.12 -12.81
CA VAL A 155 -4.34 3.14 -11.76
C VAL A 155 -5.60 2.44 -11.24
N ILE A 156 -6.62 3.21 -10.83
CA ILE A 156 -7.84 2.66 -10.21
C ILE A 156 -8.56 1.67 -11.15
N TYR A 157 -8.82 2.09 -12.39
CA TYR A 157 -9.56 1.24 -13.34
C TYR A 157 -8.69 0.11 -13.92
N SER A 158 -7.40 0.34 -14.14
CA SER A 158 -6.51 -0.73 -14.65
C SER A 158 -6.33 -1.85 -13.64
N ALA A 159 -6.37 -1.58 -12.33
CA ALA A 159 -6.37 -2.64 -11.32
C ALA A 159 -7.61 -3.54 -11.47
N VAL A 160 -8.80 -2.95 -11.60
CA VAL A 160 -10.06 -3.72 -11.79
C VAL A 160 -10.02 -4.56 -13.07
N VAL A 161 -9.59 -3.97 -14.19
CA VAL A 161 -9.45 -4.68 -15.48
C VAL A 161 -8.34 -5.74 -15.45
N GLY A 162 -7.27 -5.51 -14.69
CA GLY A 162 -6.23 -6.51 -14.45
C GLY A 162 -6.76 -7.73 -13.71
N GLY A 163 -7.46 -7.52 -12.59
CA GLY A 163 -7.89 -8.62 -11.74
C GLY A 163 -9.03 -9.48 -12.27
N MET A 164 -9.77 -9.03 -13.29
CA MET A 164 -10.73 -9.91 -13.97
C MET A 164 -10.06 -10.93 -14.91
N SER A 165 -8.83 -10.67 -15.38
CA SER A 165 -8.15 -11.51 -16.37
C SER A 165 -7.75 -12.91 -15.89
N THR A 166 -7.57 -13.07 -14.58
CA THR A 166 -7.10 -14.30 -13.92
C THR A 166 -8.06 -14.72 -12.81
N LEU A 167 -7.99 -15.99 -12.41
CA LEU A 167 -8.86 -16.49 -11.35
C LEU A 167 -8.52 -15.89 -9.98
N THR A 168 -7.26 -15.49 -9.76
CA THR A 168 -6.74 -14.98 -8.47
C THR A 168 -6.83 -13.47 -8.28
N GLY A 169 -7.06 -12.70 -9.35
CA GLY A 169 -6.97 -11.23 -9.30
C GLY A 169 -8.12 -10.55 -8.53
N THR A 170 -9.32 -11.11 -8.56
CA THR A 170 -10.49 -10.59 -7.80
C THR A 170 -11.23 -11.69 -7.07
N GLY A 171 -11.71 -11.39 -5.86
CA GLY A 171 -12.50 -12.32 -5.05
C GLY A 171 -13.79 -12.78 -5.73
N VAL A 172 -14.36 -11.98 -6.64
CA VAL A 172 -15.59 -12.33 -7.38
C VAL A 172 -15.38 -13.57 -8.27
N ASN A 173 -14.21 -13.71 -8.91
CA ASN A 173 -13.87 -14.86 -9.74
C ASN A 173 -13.78 -16.14 -8.89
N LEU A 174 -13.21 -16.03 -7.68
CA LEU A 174 -13.14 -17.12 -6.71
C LEU A 174 -14.52 -17.49 -6.13
N ILE A 175 -15.43 -16.52 -5.92
CA ILE A 175 -16.82 -16.79 -5.53
C ILE A 175 -17.51 -17.60 -6.63
N LEU A 176 -17.41 -17.16 -7.89
CA LEU A 176 -18.02 -17.85 -9.03
C LEU A 176 -17.56 -19.31 -9.14
N VAL A 177 -16.25 -19.56 -9.05
CA VAL A 177 -15.70 -20.94 -9.11
C VAL A 177 -16.05 -21.76 -7.86
N GLY A 178 -16.11 -21.14 -6.67
CA GLY A 178 -16.61 -21.81 -5.47
C GLY A 178 -18.08 -22.21 -5.55
N MET A 179 -18.91 -21.41 -6.22
CA MET A 179 -20.33 -21.71 -6.45
C MET A 179 -20.60 -22.59 -7.69
N TRP A 180 -19.63 -22.73 -8.60
CA TRP A 180 -19.81 -23.41 -9.89
C TRP A 180 -20.42 -24.80 -9.76
N LYS A 181 -19.86 -25.63 -8.86
CA LYS A 181 -20.33 -27.00 -8.61
C LYS A 181 -21.75 -27.05 -8.00
N SER A 182 -22.20 -25.99 -7.33
CA SER A 182 -23.55 -25.90 -6.75
C SER A 182 -24.61 -25.53 -7.80
N TYR A 183 -24.22 -24.84 -8.88
CA TYR A 183 -25.13 -24.49 -9.99
C TYR A 183 -25.07 -25.49 -11.15
N PHE A 184 -23.88 -26.01 -11.46
CA PHE A 184 -23.62 -26.92 -12.57
C PHE A 184 -22.93 -28.20 -12.05
N PRO A 185 -23.66 -29.10 -11.34
CA PRO A 185 -23.07 -30.25 -10.68
C PRO A 185 -22.50 -31.31 -11.64
N GLU A 186 -22.96 -31.34 -12.90
CA GLU A 186 -22.48 -32.23 -13.96
C GLU A 186 -21.37 -31.61 -14.82
N ALA A 187 -21.05 -30.32 -14.64
CA ALA A 187 -20.00 -29.65 -15.39
C ALA A 187 -18.64 -29.78 -14.70
N ASP A 188 -17.57 -29.86 -15.50
CA ASP A 188 -16.21 -29.83 -14.97
C ASP A 188 -15.91 -28.53 -14.20
N PRO A 189 -15.08 -28.60 -13.14
CA PRO A 189 -14.70 -27.43 -12.37
C PRO A 189 -13.79 -26.51 -13.19
N ILE A 190 -14.15 -25.24 -13.30
CA ILE A 190 -13.35 -24.20 -13.98
C ILE A 190 -11.90 -24.23 -13.48
N SER A 191 -10.96 -24.53 -14.38
CA SER A 191 -9.52 -24.45 -14.11
C SER A 191 -9.01 -23.02 -14.25
N PHE A 192 -7.83 -22.75 -13.66
CA PHE A 192 -7.12 -21.48 -13.91
C PHE A 192 -6.88 -21.24 -15.41
N SER A 193 -6.49 -22.27 -16.18
CA SER A 193 -6.24 -22.16 -17.62
C SER A 193 -7.50 -21.80 -18.42
N GLN A 194 -8.63 -22.44 -18.14
CA GLN A 194 -9.93 -22.13 -18.75
C GLN A 194 -10.36 -20.70 -18.45
N TRP A 195 -10.25 -20.26 -17.19
CA TRP A 195 -10.54 -18.87 -16.84
C TRP A 195 -9.62 -17.88 -17.56
N PHE A 196 -8.32 -18.17 -17.65
CA PHE A 196 -7.36 -17.29 -18.31
C PHE A 196 -7.70 -17.09 -19.79
N PHE A 197 -8.00 -18.16 -20.53
CA PHE A 197 -8.37 -18.05 -21.95
C PHE A 197 -9.69 -17.32 -22.20
N PHE A 198 -10.60 -17.27 -21.23
CA PHE A 198 -11.83 -16.48 -21.28
C PHE A 198 -11.61 -15.02 -20.83
N GLY A 199 -11.05 -14.83 -19.63
CA GLY A 199 -10.93 -13.54 -18.95
C GLY A 199 -9.82 -12.65 -19.50
N PHE A 200 -8.67 -13.20 -19.90
CA PHE A 200 -7.54 -12.39 -20.38
C PHE A 200 -7.81 -11.67 -21.71
N PRO A 201 -8.39 -12.30 -22.75
CA PRO A 201 -8.75 -11.57 -23.98
C PRO A 201 -9.78 -10.47 -23.73
N LEU A 202 -10.80 -10.73 -22.92
CA LEU A 202 -11.81 -9.73 -22.54
C LEU A 202 -11.18 -8.56 -21.76
N ALA A 203 -10.33 -8.86 -20.78
CA ALA A 203 -9.58 -7.86 -20.02
C ALA A 203 -8.66 -7.02 -20.92
N LEU A 204 -7.98 -7.64 -21.89
CA LEU A 204 -7.13 -6.93 -22.85
C LEU A 204 -7.93 -5.97 -23.73
N CYS A 205 -9.09 -6.38 -24.23
CA CYS A 205 -10.01 -5.50 -24.97
C CYS A 205 -10.50 -4.32 -24.11
N LEU A 206 -10.94 -4.59 -22.87
CA LEU A 206 -11.37 -3.56 -21.92
C LEU A 206 -10.23 -2.62 -21.54
N PHE A 207 -9.00 -3.13 -21.40
CA PHE A 207 -7.81 -2.35 -21.09
C PHE A 207 -7.45 -1.39 -22.23
N VAL A 208 -7.46 -1.86 -23.49
CA VAL A 208 -7.20 -1.01 -24.66
C VAL A 208 -8.28 0.07 -24.81
N MET A 209 -9.55 -0.27 -24.57
CA MET A 209 -10.65 0.72 -24.57
C MET A 209 -10.48 1.75 -23.44
N LEU A 210 -10.20 1.31 -22.21
CA LEU A 210 -9.95 2.18 -21.06
C LEU A 210 -8.79 3.15 -21.33
N TRP A 211 -7.66 2.64 -21.79
CA TRP A 211 -6.49 3.45 -22.14
C TRP A 211 -6.82 4.45 -23.25
N GLY A 212 -7.50 4.02 -24.32
CA GLY A 212 -7.95 4.89 -25.40
C GLY A 212 -8.87 6.03 -24.90
N ILE A 213 -9.86 5.71 -24.06
CA ILE A 213 -10.75 6.70 -23.44
C ILE A 213 -9.96 7.69 -22.59
N LEU A 214 -9.06 7.23 -21.73
CA LEU A 214 -8.24 8.10 -20.89
C LEU A 214 -7.32 9.01 -21.71
N CYS A 215 -6.73 8.50 -22.80
CA CYS A 215 -5.93 9.32 -23.70
C CYS A 215 -6.77 10.38 -24.43
N VAL A 216 -7.94 10.04 -24.96
CA VAL A 216 -8.81 10.99 -25.68
C VAL A 216 -9.33 12.09 -24.74
N LEU A 217 -9.72 11.74 -23.50
CA LEU A 217 -10.31 12.70 -22.55
C LEU A 217 -9.26 13.56 -21.82
N TYR A 218 -8.09 13.00 -21.49
CA TYR A 218 -7.15 13.62 -20.55
C TYR A 218 -5.72 13.83 -21.08
N CYS A 219 -5.35 13.33 -22.27
CA CYS A 219 -4.04 13.57 -22.88
C CYS A 219 -4.14 14.47 -24.14
N PRO A 220 -4.27 15.80 -23.99
CA PRO A 220 -4.35 16.71 -25.13
C PRO A 220 -3.06 16.72 -25.99
N LYS A 221 -3.22 17.05 -27.28
CA LYS A 221 -2.11 17.17 -28.24
C LYS A 221 -1.09 18.17 -27.72
N GLY A 222 0.17 17.75 -27.62
CA GLY A 222 1.29 18.59 -27.14
C GLY A 222 1.71 18.38 -25.68
N SER A 223 0.95 17.66 -24.85
CA SER A 223 1.31 17.40 -23.44
C SER A 223 2.72 16.83 -23.26
N GLY A 224 3.21 16.00 -24.20
CA GLY A 224 4.56 15.45 -24.17
C GLY A 224 5.68 16.50 -24.08
N LYS A 225 5.57 17.60 -24.84
CA LYS A 225 6.54 18.71 -24.82
C LYS A 225 6.45 19.58 -23.56
N LEU A 226 5.28 19.60 -22.92
CA LEU A 226 5.03 20.30 -21.65
C LEU A 226 5.52 19.49 -20.44
N LEU A 227 5.50 18.16 -20.53
CA LEU A 227 5.97 17.26 -19.46
C LEU A 227 7.47 16.94 -19.56
N SER A 228 8.09 17.06 -20.74
CA SER A 228 9.50 16.71 -20.95
C SER A 228 10.52 17.45 -20.06
N PRO A 229 10.34 18.71 -19.63
CA PRO A 229 11.27 19.35 -18.69
C PRO A 229 11.32 18.63 -17.33
N TYR A 230 10.15 18.18 -16.86
CA TYR A 230 9.92 17.62 -15.52
C TYR A 230 10.24 16.12 -15.41
N LEU A 231 10.26 15.39 -16.54
CA LEU A 231 10.39 13.94 -16.61
C LEU A 231 11.60 13.53 -17.47
N HIS A 232 12.79 13.97 -17.06
CA HIS A 232 14.05 13.64 -17.74
C HIS A 232 14.54 12.21 -17.44
N LYS A 233 14.94 11.49 -18.50
CA LYS A 233 15.39 10.08 -18.46
C LYS A 233 16.67 9.85 -17.66
N SER A 234 17.55 10.86 -17.57
CA SER A 234 18.84 10.78 -16.87
C SER A 234 18.69 10.58 -15.36
N HIS A 235 17.83 11.34 -14.69
CA HIS A 235 17.63 11.25 -13.24
C HIS A 235 17.03 9.90 -12.82
N LEU A 236 16.08 9.39 -13.61
CA LEU A 236 15.47 8.08 -13.41
C LEU A 236 16.49 6.94 -13.56
N ARG A 237 17.44 7.08 -14.48
CA ARG A 237 18.54 6.12 -14.65
C ARG A 237 19.45 6.11 -13.43
N THR A 238 19.78 7.27 -12.85
CA THR A 238 20.55 7.35 -11.61
C THR A 238 19.80 6.68 -10.43
N GLU A 239 18.50 6.89 -10.30
CA GLU A 239 17.67 6.18 -9.30
C GLU A 239 17.65 4.65 -9.52
N LEU A 240 17.67 4.18 -10.78
CA LEU A 240 17.75 2.76 -11.10
C LEU A 240 19.12 2.15 -10.80
N GLU A 241 20.20 2.88 -11.07
CA GLU A 241 21.56 2.43 -10.83
C GLU A 241 21.89 2.36 -9.32
N MET A 242 21.25 3.21 -8.50
CA MET A 242 21.32 3.14 -7.02
C MET A 242 20.62 1.90 -6.41
N LEU A 243 19.66 1.28 -7.10
CA LEU A 243 18.93 0.09 -6.62
C LEU A 243 19.74 -1.22 -6.71
N GLY A 244 20.81 -1.26 -7.49
CA GLY A 244 21.66 -2.43 -7.64
C GLY A 244 21.05 -3.65 -8.37
N PRO A 245 21.78 -4.78 -8.41
CA PRO A 245 21.33 -6.02 -9.02
C PRO A 245 20.30 -6.75 -8.15
N MET A 246 19.34 -7.45 -8.78
CA MET A 246 18.33 -8.25 -8.04
C MET A 246 18.99 -9.21 -7.04
N SER A 247 18.49 -9.18 -5.82
CA SER A 247 18.89 -10.06 -4.72
C SER A 247 18.60 -11.53 -5.02
N PHE A 248 19.23 -12.43 -4.26
CA PHE A 248 18.93 -13.86 -4.34
C PHE A 248 17.47 -14.15 -3.98
N ALA A 249 16.97 -13.49 -2.94
CA ALA A 249 15.59 -13.59 -2.47
C ALA A 249 14.56 -13.28 -3.57
N GLU A 250 14.71 -12.14 -4.24
CA GLU A 250 13.82 -11.72 -5.35
C GLU A 250 13.85 -12.73 -6.49
N LYS A 251 15.03 -13.22 -6.89
CA LYS A 251 15.17 -14.26 -7.93
C LYS A 251 14.48 -15.56 -7.55
N MET A 252 14.55 -15.97 -6.28
CA MET A 252 13.88 -17.19 -5.80
C MET A 252 12.37 -17.03 -5.68
N VAL A 253 11.87 -15.90 -5.19
CA VAL A 253 10.43 -15.58 -5.19
C VAL A 253 9.89 -15.53 -6.61
N LEU A 254 10.61 -14.88 -7.54
CA LEU A 254 10.26 -14.83 -8.96
C LEU A 254 10.24 -16.22 -9.61
N SER A 255 11.19 -17.09 -9.25
CA SER A 255 11.26 -18.48 -9.72
C SER A 255 10.09 -19.33 -9.19
N VAL A 256 9.78 -19.27 -7.89
CA VAL A 256 8.63 -19.96 -7.28
C VAL A 256 7.32 -19.46 -7.89
N PHE A 257 7.19 -18.15 -8.09
CA PHE A 257 6.03 -17.53 -8.72
C PHE A 257 5.87 -17.96 -10.20
N GLY A 258 6.96 -17.95 -10.97
CA GLY A 258 6.95 -18.46 -12.35
C GLY A 258 6.57 -19.95 -12.42
N GLY A 259 7.08 -20.76 -11.50
CA GLY A 259 6.72 -22.18 -11.35
C GLY A 259 5.24 -22.39 -11.02
N LEU A 260 4.67 -21.57 -10.13
CA LEU A 260 3.23 -21.57 -9.81
C LEU A 260 2.38 -21.31 -11.07
N VAL A 261 2.70 -20.26 -11.82
CA VAL A 261 1.97 -19.90 -13.05
C VAL A 261 2.10 -20.99 -14.12
N VAL A 262 3.30 -21.55 -14.32
CA VAL A 262 3.51 -22.67 -15.26
C VAL A 262 2.65 -23.87 -14.87
N LEU A 263 2.60 -24.25 -13.59
CA LEU A 263 1.80 -25.39 -13.14
C LEU A 263 0.30 -25.13 -13.27
N TRP A 264 -0.22 -23.96 -12.93
CA TRP A 264 -1.62 -23.62 -13.18
C TRP A 264 -1.98 -23.69 -14.67
N MET A 265 -1.14 -23.13 -15.55
CA MET A 265 -1.38 -23.13 -17.00
C MET A 265 -1.28 -24.53 -17.63
N THR A 266 -0.48 -25.43 -17.07
CA THR A 266 -0.25 -26.79 -17.60
C THR A 266 -1.10 -27.89 -16.95
N ARG A 267 -2.00 -27.54 -16.02
CA ARG A 267 -2.89 -28.49 -15.32
C ARG A 267 -3.77 -29.26 -16.29
N ASN A 268 -4.57 -28.53 -17.06
CA ASN A 268 -5.42 -28.98 -18.17
C ASN A 268 -5.15 -28.02 -19.33
N ILE A 269 -4.58 -28.51 -20.44
CA ILE A 269 -4.10 -27.67 -21.54
C ILE A 269 -5.18 -27.49 -22.61
N THR A 270 -5.81 -28.57 -23.03
CA THR A 270 -6.92 -28.62 -24.00
C THR A 270 -7.65 -29.96 -23.80
N ASP A 271 -8.91 -30.07 -24.19
CA ASP A 271 -9.70 -31.30 -24.03
C ASP A 271 -9.04 -32.52 -24.72
N ASP A 272 -8.33 -32.28 -25.83
CA ASP A 272 -7.54 -33.29 -26.57
C ASP A 272 -6.13 -33.57 -25.99
N ILE A 273 -5.63 -32.73 -25.06
CA ILE A 273 -4.26 -32.81 -24.54
C ILE A 273 -4.28 -32.87 -23.00
N PRO A 274 -4.18 -34.08 -22.40
CA PRO A 274 -4.13 -34.23 -20.95
C PRO A 274 -2.90 -33.52 -20.38
N GLY A 275 -3.13 -32.57 -19.47
CA GLY A 275 -2.06 -31.90 -18.72
C GLY A 275 -1.60 -32.75 -17.53
N TRP A 276 -0.77 -32.17 -16.66
CA TRP A 276 -0.23 -32.93 -15.51
C TRP A 276 -1.30 -33.35 -14.50
N GLY A 277 -2.50 -32.75 -14.52
CA GLY A 277 -3.61 -33.12 -13.64
C GLY A 277 -4.04 -34.60 -13.78
N CYS A 278 -3.88 -35.18 -14.97
CA CYS A 278 -4.19 -36.58 -15.25
C CYS A 278 -3.26 -37.55 -14.49
N ILE A 279 -2.02 -37.17 -14.20
CA ILE A 279 -1.04 -37.98 -13.45
C ILE A 279 -1.56 -38.31 -12.03
N PHE A 280 -2.42 -37.45 -11.48
CA PHE A 280 -2.98 -37.59 -10.14
C PHE A 280 -4.46 -38.04 -10.13
N ASN A 281 -4.98 -38.57 -11.25
CA ASN A 281 -6.38 -38.96 -11.40
C ASN A 281 -7.36 -37.86 -10.96
N GLY A 282 -7.06 -36.59 -11.28
CA GLY A 282 -7.88 -35.43 -10.91
C GLY A 282 -7.87 -35.06 -9.41
N ARG A 283 -7.15 -35.81 -8.55
CA ARG A 283 -7.10 -35.54 -7.09
C ARG A 283 -6.27 -34.32 -6.71
N ALA A 284 -5.41 -33.85 -7.61
CA ALA A 284 -4.63 -32.62 -7.45
C ALA A 284 -5.20 -31.52 -8.35
N GLY A 285 -5.35 -30.31 -7.81
CA GLY A 285 -5.88 -29.15 -8.52
C GLY A 285 -5.11 -27.87 -8.25
N ASP A 286 -5.64 -26.74 -8.72
CA ASP A 286 -4.95 -25.44 -8.65
C ASP A 286 -4.61 -25.05 -7.20
N GLY A 287 -5.50 -25.35 -6.24
CA GLY A 287 -5.25 -25.16 -4.81
C GLY A 287 -4.13 -26.05 -4.24
N THR A 288 -3.95 -27.27 -4.76
CA THR A 288 -2.85 -28.17 -4.37
C THR A 288 -1.50 -27.57 -4.76
N VAL A 289 -1.42 -26.98 -5.97
CA VAL A 289 -0.23 -26.27 -6.46
C VAL A 289 0.06 -25.04 -5.59
N SER A 290 -0.97 -24.26 -5.25
CA SER A 290 -0.84 -23.08 -4.38
C SER A 290 -0.26 -23.43 -3.00
N VAL A 291 -0.78 -24.50 -2.37
CA VAL A 291 -0.28 -24.96 -1.07
C VAL A 291 1.16 -25.45 -1.19
N MET A 292 1.50 -26.22 -2.22
CA MET A 292 2.87 -26.68 -2.46
C MET A 292 3.85 -25.52 -2.62
N MET A 293 3.51 -24.51 -3.44
CA MET A 293 4.36 -23.34 -3.67
C MET A 293 4.46 -22.45 -2.42
N ALA A 294 3.37 -22.28 -1.66
CA ALA A 294 3.42 -21.61 -0.37
C ALA A 294 4.36 -22.34 0.61
N THR A 295 4.28 -23.67 0.70
CA THR A 295 5.19 -24.48 1.53
C THR A 295 6.64 -24.37 1.08
N LEU A 296 6.93 -24.30 -0.22
CA LEU A 296 8.29 -24.06 -0.73
C LEU A 296 8.89 -22.73 -0.26
N LEU A 297 8.09 -21.66 -0.13
CA LEU A 297 8.56 -20.38 0.44
C LEU A 297 8.96 -20.49 1.92
N PHE A 298 8.40 -21.45 2.67
CA PHE A 298 8.81 -21.78 4.04
C PHE A 298 9.97 -22.80 4.12
N ILE A 299 10.48 -23.27 2.98
CA ILE A 299 11.62 -24.21 2.91
C ILE A 299 12.86 -23.52 2.34
N ILE A 300 12.69 -22.74 1.27
CA ILE A 300 13.80 -22.09 0.56
C ILE A 300 14.44 -21.01 1.47
N PRO A 301 15.78 -21.05 1.67
CA PRO A 301 16.48 -20.06 2.48
C PRO A 301 16.53 -18.70 1.78
N ASN A 302 16.47 -17.62 2.57
CA ASN A 302 16.57 -16.24 2.08
C ASN A 302 17.99 -15.89 1.56
N GLY A 303 19.00 -16.66 1.99
CA GLY A 303 20.41 -16.47 1.59
C GLY A 303 21.14 -15.33 2.31
N ILE A 304 20.45 -14.54 3.15
CA ILE A 304 21.02 -13.43 3.91
C ILE A 304 21.61 -13.93 5.24
N LYS A 305 20.83 -14.61 6.08
CA LYS A 305 21.29 -15.26 7.31
C LYS A 305 21.11 -16.77 7.28
N LYS A 306 21.97 -17.50 7.99
CA LYS A 306 21.92 -18.96 8.11
C LYS A 306 20.68 -19.39 8.91
N GLY A 307 19.69 -20.00 8.23
CA GLY A 307 18.42 -20.43 8.81
C GLY A 307 17.22 -19.52 8.52
N GLU A 308 17.45 -18.34 7.93
CA GLU A 308 16.37 -17.45 7.48
C GLU A 308 15.75 -17.97 6.17
N LYS A 309 14.42 -17.89 6.06
CA LYS A 309 13.60 -18.42 4.96
C LYS A 309 12.94 -17.29 4.17
N LEU A 310 12.53 -17.53 2.92
CA LEU A 310 11.83 -16.50 2.12
C LEU A 310 10.52 -16.03 2.79
N MET A 311 9.79 -16.96 3.41
CA MET A 311 8.59 -16.67 4.19
C MET A 311 8.76 -17.16 5.64
N ASP A 312 8.32 -16.34 6.59
CA ASP A 312 8.23 -16.68 8.01
C ASP A 312 6.78 -16.53 8.52
N TRP A 313 6.53 -17.05 9.72
CA TRP A 313 5.18 -17.01 10.30
C TRP A 313 4.74 -15.59 10.70
N GLY A 314 5.67 -14.70 11.00
CA GLY A 314 5.42 -13.28 11.26
C GLY A 314 4.84 -12.56 10.05
N LYS A 315 5.40 -12.77 8.85
CA LYS A 315 4.81 -12.28 7.58
C LYS A 315 3.46 -12.91 7.30
N CYS A 316 3.30 -14.22 7.49
CA CYS A 316 2.04 -14.93 7.26
C CYS A 316 0.85 -14.35 8.06
N LYS A 317 1.10 -13.90 9.30
CA LYS A 317 0.07 -13.22 10.12
C LYS A 317 -0.46 -11.91 9.53
N LYS A 318 0.28 -11.27 8.61
CA LYS A 318 -0.12 -10.02 7.93
C LYS A 318 -1.07 -10.26 6.75
N LEU A 319 -1.36 -11.52 6.38
CA LEU A 319 -2.30 -11.84 5.30
C LEU A 319 -3.72 -11.33 5.63
N PRO A 320 -4.50 -10.92 4.62
CA PRO A 320 -5.85 -10.37 4.81
C PRO A 320 -6.88 -11.48 5.04
N TRP A 321 -6.80 -12.18 6.19
CA TRP A 321 -7.70 -13.26 6.60
C TRP A 321 -9.18 -12.90 6.53
N ASN A 322 -9.51 -11.62 6.70
CA ASN A 322 -10.85 -11.06 6.51
C ASN A 322 -11.46 -11.39 5.13
N ILE A 323 -10.66 -11.48 4.07
CA ILE A 323 -11.14 -11.84 2.73
C ILE A 323 -11.55 -13.31 2.69
N VAL A 324 -10.76 -14.21 3.30
CA VAL A 324 -11.09 -15.64 3.40
C VAL A 324 -12.36 -15.87 4.21
N LEU A 325 -12.51 -15.16 5.33
CA LEU A 325 -13.73 -15.18 6.14
C LEU A 325 -14.95 -14.62 5.39
N LEU A 326 -14.78 -13.53 4.63
CA LEU A 326 -15.84 -12.94 3.82
C LEU A 326 -16.32 -13.90 2.70
N LEU A 327 -15.40 -14.60 2.04
CA LEU A 327 -15.73 -15.64 1.06
C LEU A 327 -16.53 -16.79 1.71
N GLY A 328 -16.07 -17.30 2.86
CA GLY A 328 -16.76 -18.33 3.62
C GLY A 328 -18.17 -17.91 4.05
N ALA A 329 -18.32 -16.68 4.55
CA ALA A 329 -19.62 -16.11 4.90
C ALA A 329 -20.53 -15.95 3.67
N GLY A 330 -19.99 -15.53 2.52
CA GLY A 330 -20.72 -15.44 1.26
C GLY A 330 -21.28 -16.79 0.80
N PHE A 331 -20.49 -17.86 0.87
CA PHE A 331 -20.95 -19.21 0.56
C PHE A 331 -22.02 -19.70 1.55
N ALA A 332 -21.85 -19.45 2.85
CA ALA A 332 -22.84 -19.82 3.87
C ALA A 332 -24.17 -19.07 3.69
N ILE A 333 -24.13 -17.78 3.35
CA ILE A 333 -25.33 -16.99 3.04
C ILE A 333 -26.01 -17.52 1.76
N ALA A 334 -25.24 -17.78 0.70
CA ALA A 334 -25.80 -18.29 -0.55
C ALA A 334 -26.47 -19.66 -0.37
N ASP A 335 -25.86 -20.57 0.40
CA ASP A 335 -26.49 -21.85 0.71
C ASP A 335 -27.70 -21.69 1.65
N GLY A 336 -27.67 -20.76 2.59
CA GLY A 336 -28.84 -20.39 3.42
C GLY A 336 -30.02 -19.86 2.58
N VAL A 337 -29.77 -18.99 1.60
CA VAL A 337 -30.79 -18.46 0.67
C VAL A 337 -31.36 -19.56 -0.25
N ARG A 338 -30.54 -20.56 -0.60
CA ARG A 338 -30.95 -21.73 -1.38
C ARG A 338 -31.79 -22.70 -0.54
N THR A 339 -31.29 -23.11 0.62
CA THR A 339 -31.91 -24.11 1.50
C THR A 339 -33.19 -23.60 2.18
N SER A 340 -33.31 -22.29 2.43
CA SER A 340 -34.56 -21.67 2.91
C SER A 340 -35.66 -21.55 1.83
N GLY A 341 -35.36 -21.85 0.57
CA GLY A 341 -36.29 -21.66 -0.55
C GLY A 341 -36.49 -20.19 -0.97
N LEU A 342 -35.77 -19.23 -0.37
CA LEU A 342 -35.89 -17.82 -0.74
C LEU A 342 -35.50 -17.56 -2.20
N ALA A 343 -34.48 -18.26 -2.70
CA ALA A 343 -34.09 -18.21 -4.12
C ALA A 343 -35.26 -18.58 -5.06
N GLU A 344 -36.04 -19.58 -4.69
CA GLU A 344 -37.19 -20.08 -5.46
C GLU A 344 -38.38 -19.11 -5.44
N VAL A 345 -38.61 -18.42 -4.31
CA VAL A 345 -39.64 -17.37 -4.21
C VAL A 345 -39.27 -16.16 -5.08
N LEU A 346 -37.99 -15.76 -5.08
CA LEU A 346 -37.50 -14.66 -5.90
C LEU A 346 -37.50 -15.01 -7.40
N SER A 347 -37.11 -16.23 -7.78
CA SER A 347 -37.13 -16.68 -9.18
C SER A 347 -38.55 -16.67 -9.76
N LYS A 348 -39.56 -17.10 -8.98
CA LYS A 348 -40.99 -17.04 -9.35
C LYS A 348 -41.48 -15.63 -9.64
N GLY A 349 -40.98 -14.63 -8.90
CA GLY A 349 -41.26 -13.22 -9.18
C GLY A 349 -40.67 -12.69 -10.50
N LEU A 350 -39.69 -13.39 -11.08
CA LEU A 350 -38.98 -13.00 -12.30
C LEU A 350 -39.43 -13.79 -13.55
N VAL A 351 -40.37 -14.72 -13.43
CA VAL A 351 -40.87 -15.57 -14.55
C VAL A 351 -41.35 -14.76 -15.75
N PHE A 352 -41.85 -13.53 -15.56
CA PHE A 352 -42.22 -12.66 -16.68
C PHE A 352 -41.06 -12.37 -17.66
N LEU A 353 -39.81 -12.42 -17.19
CA LEU A 353 -38.60 -12.26 -18.01
C LEU A 353 -38.28 -13.47 -18.88
N GLU A 354 -38.91 -14.64 -18.67
CA GLU A 354 -38.71 -15.83 -19.53
C GLU A 354 -39.06 -15.55 -21.01
N THR A 355 -40.01 -14.64 -21.23
CA THR A 355 -40.41 -14.18 -22.58
C THR A 355 -39.53 -13.06 -23.14
N ALA A 356 -38.69 -12.43 -22.32
CA ALA A 356 -37.83 -11.35 -22.76
C ALA A 356 -36.62 -11.92 -23.53
N PRO A 357 -36.19 -11.28 -24.64
CA PRO A 357 -35.03 -11.76 -25.37
C PRO A 357 -33.76 -11.59 -24.52
N TYR A 358 -32.83 -12.55 -24.61
CA TYR A 358 -31.67 -12.63 -23.73
C TYR A 358 -30.85 -11.32 -23.65
N TRP A 359 -30.73 -10.57 -24.76
CA TRP A 359 -30.03 -9.28 -24.81
C TRP A 359 -30.71 -8.15 -24.00
N ALA A 360 -32.01 -8.26 -23.71
CA ALA A 360 -32.74 -7.33 -22.84
C ALA A 360 -32.59 -7.67 -21.35
N ILE A 361 -32.16 -8.90 -21.03
CA ILE A 361 -31.91 -9.38 -19.66
C ILE A 361 -30.43 -9.25 -19.30
N ALA A 362 -29.54 -9.60 -20.23
CA ALA A 362 -28.08 -9.58 -20.08
C ALA A 362 -27.44 -8.80 -21.25
N PRO A 363 -27.11 -7.51 -21.07
CA PRO A 363 -26.59 -6.64 -22.14
C PRO A 363 -25.08 -6.83 -22.37
N THR A 364 -24.64 -8.05 -22.71
CA THR A 364 -23.23 -8.33 -23.07
C THR A 364 -23.10 -9.39 -24.16
N GLY A 365 -22.37 -9.04 -25.24
CA GLY A 365 -21.64 -10.01 -26.07
C GLY A 365 -22.46 -10.79 -27.09
N ARG A 366 -22.28 -10.44 -28.36
CA ARG A 366 -22.75 -11.22 -29.51
C ARG A 366 -21.85 -12.44 -29.71
N GLU A 367 -22.39 -13.64 -29.56
CA GLU A 367 -21.83 -14.83 -30.24
C GLU A 367 -22.94 -15.73 -30.79
N GLU A 368 -22.81 -16.11 -32.07
CA GLU A 368 -23.77 -16.94 -32.80
C GLU A 368 -23.50 -18.43 -32.51
N GLY A 369 -23.85 -18.89 -31.31
CA GLY A 369 -23.66 -20.27 -30.85
C GLY A 369 -24.98 -21.01 -30.61
N LYS A 370 -25.36 -21.95 -31.49
CA LYS A 370 -26.52 -22.82 -31.27
C LYS A 370 -26.26 -23.82 -30.14
N VAL A 371 -26.64 -23.49 -28.90
CA VAL A 371 -26.93 -24.50 -27.89
C VAL A 371 -28.23 -25.20 -28.29
N LYS A 372 -28.08 -26.29 -29.04
CA LYS A 372 -29.21 -27.00 -29.65
C LYS A 372 -29.83 -27.98 -28.65
N ILE A 373 -30.71 -27.47 -27.80
CA ILE A 373 -31.77 -28.32 -27.22
C ILE A 373 -32.56 -28.91 -28.41
N GLY A 374 -32.76 -30.22 -28.39
CA GLY A 374 -32.91 -31.00 -29.62
C GLY A 374 -34.18 -30.73 -30.43
N SER A 375 -34.06 -30.77 -31.76
CA SER A 375 -35.14 -31.26 -32.64
C SER A 375 -34.65 -31.62 -34.05
N CYS A 376 -35.52 -32.41 -34.69
CA CYS A 376 -35.45 -33.23 -35.89
C CYS A 376 -35.29 -32.50 -37.26
N VAL A 377 -34.83 -33.28 -38.25
CA VAL A 377 -35.35 -33.37 -39.65
C VAL A 377 -35.08 -32.26 -40.70
N SER A 378 -34.42 -32.70 -41.80
CA SER A 378 -34.55 -32.32 -43.25
C SER A 378 -33.85 -31.10 -43.93
N THR A 379 -32.80 -31.45 -44.71
CA THR A 379 -32.59 -31.21 -46.19
C THR A 379 -32.35 -29.82 -46.86
N ARG A 380 -31.36 -29.84 -47.79
CA ARG A 380 -31.03 -28.91 -48.93
C ARG A 380 -30.55 -27.49 -48.55
N GLY A 381 -29.58 -26.81 -49.20
CA GLY A 381 -28.66 -27.08 -50.34
C GLY A 381 -28.66 -25.93 -51.38
N GLY A 382 -27.55 -25.42 -51.97
CA GLY A 382 -26.10 -25.71 -51.91
C GLY A 382 -25.28 -24.84 -52.91
N ALA A 383 -23.98 -25.13 -53.13
CA ALA A 383 -22.98 -24.42 -53.99
C ALA A 383 -22.47 -23.02 -53.52
N GLY A 384 -21.25 -22.54 -53.82
CA GLY A 384 -20.04 -23.17 -54.42
C GLY A 384 -19.01 -22.16 -55.02
N ARG A 385 -17.73 -22.59 -55.16
CA ARG A 385 -16.58 -22.04 -55.96
C ARG A 385 -15.59 -20.99 -55.36
N ASP A 386 -14.41 -21.48 -54.99
CA ASP A 386 -13.06 -21.26 -55.58
C ASP A 386 -12.67 -19.94 -56.31
N HIS A 387 -11.47 -19.41 -56.01
CA HIS A 387 -10.28 -19.51 -56.91
C HIS A 387 -8.96 -18.96 -56.31
N SER A 388 -7.82 -19.24 -56.97
CA SER A 388 -6.45 -19.14 -56.46
C SER A 388 -5.45 -18.44 -57.41
N ALA A 389 -4.69 -17.44 -56.91
CA ALA A 389 -3.28 -17.02 -57.25
C ALA A 389 -2.79 -16.97 -58.74
N PRO A 390 -1.48 -16.76 -59.10
CA PRO A 390 -0.33 -16.05 -58.46
C PRO A 390 0.52 -15.12 -59.43
N SER A 391 1.60 -14.49 -58.91
CA SER A 391 2.97 -14.35 -59.54
C SER A 391 3.54 -13.02 -60.12
N ARG A 392 4.88 -12.86 -59.92
CA ARG A 392 5.94 -12.10 -60.68
C ARG A 392 5.99 -10.56 -60.56
N ARG A 393 7.08 -9.93 -60.06
CA ARG A 393 8.52 -9.81 -60.49
C ARG A 393 8.77 -8.65 -61.47
N LEU A 394 9.67 -7.72 -61.09
CA LEU A 394 10.76 -7.21 -61.96
C LEU A 394 11.81 -6.42 -61.14
N SER A 395 12.98 -6.18 -61.74
CA SER A 395 14.23 -5.74 -61.10
C SER A 395 14.87 -4.57 -61.87
N SER A 396 15.78 -3.81 -61.24
CA SER A 396 16.87 -3.11 -61.95
C SER A 396 18.03 -2.76 -61.00
N GLN A 397 19.27 -2.81 -61.53
CA GLN A 397 20.55 -2.53 -60.85
C GLN A 397 21.14 -1.18 -61.27
N HIS A 398 22.18 -0.68 -60.57
CA HIS A 398 23.53 -0.32 -61.09
C HIS A 398 24.36 0.40 -59.98
N LEU A 399 25.54 -0.13 -59.59
CA LEU A 399 26.94 0.36 -59.84
C LEU A 399 27.26 1.80 -59.33
N SER A 400 28.43 2.18 -58.79
CA SER A 400 29.76 1.57 -58.46
C SER A 400 30.58 2.60 -57.60
N GLY A 401 31.80 2.40 -57.02
CA GLY A 401 32.82 1.34 -56.96
C GLY A 401 34.16 1.85 -56.32
N SER A 402 35.22 1.01 -56.26
CA SER A 402 36.62 1.27 -55.74
C SER A 402 36.80 1.42 -54.20
N LEU A 403 37.74 0.82 -53.43
CA LEU A 403 39.15 0.31 -53.58
C LEU A 403 40.21 1.44 -53.65
N THR A 404 41.40 1.45 -52.99
CA THR A 404 42.33 0.42 -52.42
C THR A 404 43.23 0.91 -51.23
N SER A 405 43.88 -0.02 -50.47
CA SER A 405 45.29 -0.01 -49.92
C SER A 405 45.83 1.13 -48.98
N SER A 406 46.86 1.00 -48.12
CA SER A 406 47.56 -0.12 -47.43
C SER A 406 48.71 0.37 -46.50
N ALA A 407 48.89 -0.27 -45.32
CA ALA A 407 50.16 -0.57 -44.59
C ALA A 407 51.14 0.53 -44.05
N THR A 408 52.08 0.06 -43.18
CA THR A 408 53.19 0.73 -42.43
C THR A 408 52.78 1.55 -41.18
N GLY A 409 53.54 1.59 -40.06
CA GLY A 409 54.74 0.86 -39.63
C GLY A 409 55.26 1.36 -38.26
N GLU A 410 55.74 0.46 -37.39
CA GLU A 410 56.45 0.75 -36.11
C GLU A 410 57.90 1.25 -36.35
N PRO A 411 58.70 1.79 -35.38
CA PRO A 411 58.77 1.37 -33.96
C PRO A 411 59.14 2.40 -32.85
N SER A 412 59.10 1.89 -31.60
CA SER A 412 59.98 2.15 -30.43
C SER A 412 60.31 3.58 -29.95
N ASP A 413 60.06 3.84 -28.66
CA ASP A 413 61.19 3.86 -27.70
C ASP A 413 60.81 3.53 -26.24
N GLN A 414 61.79 3.05 -25.48
CA GLN A 414 61.73 2.78 -24.03
C GLN A 414 62.18 4.05 -23.26
N SER A 415 62.17 4.22 -21.92
CA SER A 415 61.93 3.40 -20.74
C SER A 415 61.68 4.36 -19.55
N ASP A 416 60.91 3.97 -18.53
CA ASP A 416 61.48 4.04 -17.17
C ASP A 416 60.75 3.18 -16.13
N LEU A 417 61.51 2.72 -15.14
CA LEU A 417 61.14 1.62 -14.23
C LEU A 417 61.00 2.12 -12.79
N GLY A 418 59.86 1.89 -12.11
CA GLY A 418 59.77 2.35 -10.72
C GLY A 418 58.50 2.03 -9.92
N GLY A 419 58.53 0.92 -9.16
CA GLY A 419 57.86 0.92 -7.84
C GLY A 419 56.40 0.50 -7.75
N ALA A 420 56.05 -0.72 -8.18
CA ALA A 420 54.86 -1.39 -7.66
C ALA A 420 55.02 -1.68 -6.16
N LYS A 421 54.38 -0.90 -5.28
CA LYS A 421 54.28 -1.18 -3.84
C LYS A 421 52.87 -1.58 -3.42
N MET A 422 52.82 -2.71 -2.71
CA MET A 422 51.64 -3.38 -2.18
C MET A 422 50.56 -2.45 -1.61
N LYS A 423 49.36 -2.47 -2.21
CA LYS A 423 48.11 -2.14 -1.51
C LYS A 423 47.52 -3.43 -0.92
N GLY A 424 48.00 -3.80 0.27
CA GLY A 424 47.51 -4.94 1.04
C GLY A 424 48.13 -4.95 2.42
N LEU A 425 47.40 -5.46 3.43
CA LEU A 425 47.82 -5.58 4.84
C LEU A 425 47.85 -4.30 5.70
N PHE A 426 46.81 -3.48 5.63
CA PHE A 426 46.33 -2.78 6.83
C PHE A 426 44.79 -2.82 6.88
N LYS A 427 44.22 -3.70 7.74
CA LYS A 427 42.84 -3.48 8.21
C LYS A 427 42.88 -2.22 9.07
N SER A 428 42.09 -1.20 8.73
CA SER A 428 41.88 -0.06 9.62
C SER A 428 41.39 -0.58 10.97
N LYS A 429 41.99 -0.09 12.06
CA LYS A 429 41.57 -0.40 13.44
C LYS A 429 40.05 -0.24 13.56
N PRO A 430 39.30 -1.17 14.20
CA PRO A 430 37.86 -0.97 14.40
C PRO A 430 37.66 0.36 15.14
N ARG A 431 36.89 1.27 14.54
CA ARG A 431 36.60 2.59 15.11
C ARG A 431 35.80 2.41 16.39
N THR A 432 36.15 3.11 17.46
CA THR A 432 35.30 3.13 18.65
C THR A 432 34.03 3.94 18.37
N PRO A 433 32.93 3.72 19.11
CA PRO A 433 31.71 4.53 18.94
C PRO A 433 31.98 6.02 19.16
N SER A 434 32.86 6.38 20.10
CA SER A 434 33.26 7.77 20.37
C SER A 434 34.07 8.38 19.21
N ASP A 435 35.04 7.65 18.63
CA ASP A 435 35.78 8.12 17.45
C ASP A 435 34.85 8.39 16.26
N LEU A 436 33.84 7.54 16.07
CA LEU A 436 32.85 7.67 15.00
C LEU A 436 31.99 8.92 15.19
N VAL A 437 31.49 9.18 16.39
CA VAL A 437 30.75 10.41 16.71
C VAL A 437 31.61 11.64 16.44
N ARG A 438 32.84 11.66 16.97
CA ARG A 438 33.76 12.79 16.81
C ARG A 438 34.05 13.10 15.35
N GLN A 439 34.36 12.07 14.54
CA GLN A 439 34.58 12.26 13.11
C GLN A 439 33.32 12.75 12.39
N THR A 440 32.13 12.27 12.79
CA THR A 440 30.85 12.76 12.23
C THR A 440 30.63 14.23 12.56
N ARG A 441 30.95 14.64 13.79
CA ARG A 441 30.85 16.03 14.24
C ARG A 441 31.79 16.96 13.46
N ASP A 442 33.04 16.56 13.24
CA ASP A 442 33.99 17.32 12.41
C ASP A 442 33.48 17.46 10.96
N LEU A 443 32.85 16.42 10.41
CA LEU A 443 32.22 16.45 9.10
C LEU A 443 30.95 17.33 9.05
N PHE A 444 30.17 17.41 10.13
CA PHE A 444 29.07 18.37 10.25
C PHE A 444 29.56 19.82 10.34
N LEU A 445 30.62 20.09 11.12
CA LEU A 445 31.25 21.42 11.17
C LEU A 445 31.78 21.85 9.79
N TYR A 446 32.42 20.93 9.08
CA TYR A 446 32.82 21.12 7.69
C TYR A 446 31.63 21.38 6.75
N ALA A 447 30.53 20.62 6.88
CA ALA A 447 29.31 20.81 6.11
C ALA A 447 28.59 22.14 6.43
N HIS A 448 28.74 22.64 7.65
CA HIS A 448 28.18 23.91 8.10
C HIS A 448 28.96 25.10 7.51
N GLY A 449 30.29 25.03 7.49
CA GLY A 449 31.18 26.10 7.02
C GLY A 449 31.03 26.47 5.53
N SER A 450 31.00 27.77 5.25
CA SER A 450 30.88 28.34 3.90
C SER A 450 32.24 28.41 3.18
N ILE A 451 32.88 27.27 2.91
CA ILE A 451 34.16 27.22 2.19
C ILE A 451 33.94 26.87 0.71
N SER A 452 34.38 27.78 -0.17
CA SER A 452 34.39 27.64 -1.62
C SER A 452 35.45 26.63 -2.11
N LEU A 453 35.21 25.34 -1.83
CA LEU A 453 36.02 24.23 -2.32
C LEU A 453 35.47 23.66 -3.64
N PRO A 454 36.32 23.02 -4.48
CA PRO A 454 35.86 22.30 -5.66
C PRO A 454 34.82 21.22 -5.30
N ASP A 455 33.75 21.11 -6.08
CA ASP A 455 32.59 20.26 -5.77
C ASP A 455 32.99 18.81 -5.42
N SER A 456 33.98 18.24 -6.14
CA SER A 456 34.46 16.87 -5.91
C SER A 456 34.94 16.59 -4.48
N LYS A 457 35.58 17.56 -3.80
CA LYS A 457 36.02 17.40 -2.40
C LYS A 457 34.86 17.54 -1.41
N ARG A 458 33.87 18.37 -1.72
CA ARG A 458 32.65 18.49 -0.92
C ARG A 458 31.85 17.18 -1.00
N ASP A 459 31.70 16.63 -2.19
CA ASP A 459 30.92 15.42 -2.44
C ASP A 459 31.58 14.18 -1.77
N GLU A 460 32.92 14.07 -1.80
CA GLU A 460 33.66 13.06 -1.02
C GLU A 460 33.35 13.17 0.49
N LYS A 461 33.34 14.38 1.03
CA LYS A 461 33.05 14.61 2.47
C LYS A 461 31.58 14.39 2.83
N MET A 462 30.64 14.69 1.94
CA MET A 462 29.22 14.37 2.15
C MET A 462 28.97 12.86 2.05
N ALA A 463 29.70 12.13 1.20
CA ALA A 463 29.68 10.66 1.16
C ALA A 463 30.27 10.05 2.44
N GLU A 464 31.38 10.60 2.96
CA GLU A 464 31.97 10.16 4.24
C GLU A 464 31.01 10.39 5.42
N LEU A 465 30.36 11.57 5.47
CA LEU A 465 29.35 11.90 6.47
C LEU A 465 28.14 10.94 6.39
N SER A 466 27.68 10.65 5.17
CA SER A 466 26.59 9.71 4.92
C SER A 466 26.92 8.29 5.40
N ARG A 467 28.18 7.84 5.20
CA ARG A 467 28.64 6.54 5.70
C ARG A 467 28.70 6.52 7.22
N ASN A 468 29.26 7.55 7.85
CA ASN A 468 29.37 7.60 9.30
C ASN A 468 27.98 7.60 10.00
N ILE A 469 26.98 8.32 9.45
CA ILE A 469 25.60 8.28 9.96
C ILE A 469 25.00 6.87 9.85
N ARG A 470 25.26 6.16 8.75
CA ARG A 470 24.85 4.75 8.55
C ARG A 470 25.57 3.79 9.50
N ASP A 471 26.86 4.01 9.75
CA ASP A 471 27.66 3.25 10.71
C ASP A 471 27.09 3.45 12.14
N MET A 472 26.73 4.68 12.54
CA MET A 472 26.06 4.96 13.83
C MET A 472 24.70 4.24 13.93
N LYS A 473 23.91 4.24 12.84
CA LYS A 473 22.64 3.48 12.79
C LYS A 473 22.87 1.99 13.01
N SER A 474 23.91 1.42 12.38
CA SER A 474 24.26 0.00 12.53
C SER A 474 24.69 -0.38 13.96
N ILE A 475 25.24 0.57 14.74
CA ILE A 475 25.55 0.33 16.16
C ILE A 475 24.26 0.31 16.98
N LEU A 476 23.36 1.28 16.74
CA LEU A 476 22.15 1.51 17.54
C LEU A 476 21.00 0.52 17.28
N TYR A 477 20.92 -0.03 16.07
CA TYR A 477 19.89 -1.02 15.68
C TYR A 477 20.44 -2.43 15.45
N GLY A 478 21.76 -2.61 15.53
CA GLY A 478 22.43 -3.83 15.08
C GLY A 478 22.45 -3.95 13.56
N ASN A 479 22.89 -5.12 13.07
CA ASN A 479 22.92 -5.44 11.64
C ASN A 479 22.43 -6.86 11.36
N SER A 480 22.70 -7.40 10.17
CA SER A 480 22.32 -8.77 9.81
C SER A 480 23.04 -9.85 10.63
N GLU A 481 24.14 -9.54 11.32
CA GLU A 481 25.02 -10.52 11.97
C GLU A 481 25.08 -10.38 13.50
N ALA A 482 24.86 -9.17 14.04
CA ALA A 482 24.93 -8.88 15.47
C ALA A 482 23.79 -7.97 15.95
N GLU A 483 23.28 -8.27 17.14
CA GLU A 483 22.38 -7.38 17.90
C GLU A 483 23.14 -6.15 18.44
N PRO A 484 22.46 -5.02 18.69
CA PRO A 484 23.10 -3.80 19.20
C PRO A 484 23.71 -4.05 20.59
N VAL A 485 25.04 -3.87 20.70
CA VAL A 485 25.76 -4.02 21.97
C VAL A 485 25.45 -2.83 22.87
N ALA A 486 24.84 -3.09 24.03
CA ALA A 486 24.38 -2.05 24.96
C ALA A 486 25.49 -1.07 25.39
N GLU A 487 26.71 -1.57 25.67
CA GLU A 487 27.85 -0.72 26.02
C GLU A 487 28.26 0.21 24.85
N ALA A 488 28.29 -0.30 23.61
CA ALA A 488 28.62 0.50 22.44
C ALA A 488 27.53 1.55 22.16
N CYS A 489 26.26 1.21 22.36
CA CYS A 489 25.14 2.16 22.27
C CYS A 489 25.26 3.25 23.34
N ALA A 490 25.61 2.89 24.57
CA ALA A 490 25.79 3.83 25.66
C ALA A 490 26.98 4.79 25.43
N GLN A 491 28.13 4.27 24.98
CA GLN A 491 29.29 5.09 24.61
C GLN A 491 28.99 6.05 23.46
N LEU A 492 28.28 5.57 22.42
CA LEU A 492 27.83 6.41 21.29
C LEU A 492 26.89 7.52 21.78
N THR A 493 25.91 7.17 22.60
CA THR A 493 24.92 8.11 23.16
C THR A 493 25.59 9.19 23.99
N GLN A 494 26.49 8.80 24.90
CA GLN A 494 27.20 9.73 25.76
C GLN A 494 28.03 10.73 24.96
N GLU A 495 28.82 10.27 23.99
CA GLU A 495 29.66 11.18 23.20
C GLU A 495 28.85 12.05 22.23
N PHE A 496 27.73 11.53 21.68
CA PHE A 496 26.88 12.27 20.73
C PHE A 496 26.29 13.54 21.35
N PHE A 497 25.75 13.44 22.56
CA PHE A 497 25.18 14.60 23.28
C PHE A 497 26.24 15.50 23.92
N ARG A 498 27.45 14.99 24.19
CA ARG A 498 28.52 15.72 24.90
C ARG A 498 29.04 16.96 24.18
N GLU A 499 29.24 16.89 22.87
CA GLU A 499 29.79 18.01 22.06
C GLU A 499 28.74 18.66 21.14
N ASP A 500 27.46 18.66 21.51
CA ASP A 500 26.37 19.35 20.79
C ASP A 500 26.15 18.83 19.34
N THR A 501 26.36 17.52 19.12
CA THR A 501 26.24 16.91 17.79
C THR A 501 24.79 16.95 17.26
N LEU A 502 23.77 16.98 18.14
CA LEU A 502 22.37 17.04 17.71
C LEU A 502 22.04 18.36 17.00
N ARG A 503 22.46 19.50 17.55
CA ARG A 503 22.30 20.84 16.92
C ARG A 503 22.90 20.86 15.51
N LEU A 504 24.14 20.38 15.39
CA LEU A 504 24.87 20.32 14.13
C LEU A 504 24.17 19.41 13.11
N LEU A 505 23.63 18.25 13.55
CA LEU A 505 22.85 17.35 12.71
C LEU A 505 21.54 17.99 12.23
N ILE A 506 20.76 18.61 13.11
CA ILE A 506 19.50 19.30 12.78
C ILE A 506 19.74 20.42 11.75
N THR A 507 20.81 21.20 11.96
CA THR A 507 21.21 22.32 11.09
C THR A 507 21.74 21.85 9.73
N CYS A 508 22.41 20.70 9.69
CA CYS A 508 22.93 20.12 8.45
C CYS A 508 21.90 19.26 7.69
N LEU A 509 20.78 18.86 8.31
CA LEU A 509 19.75 18.01 7.72
C LEU A 509 19.27 18.46 6.32
N PRO A 510 19.07 19.76 6.02
CA PRO A 510 18.71 20.24 4.68
C PRO A 510 19.77 19.89 3.61
N LYS A 511 21.05 19.87 3.99
CA LYS A 511 22.20 19.62 3.10
C LYS A 511 22.42 18.13 2.80
N LEU A 512 21.77 17.23 3.55
CA LEU A 512 21.89 15.79 3.38
C LEU A 512 20.93 15.26 2.31
N ASN A 513 21.31 14.17 1.64
CA ASN A 513 20.43 13.45 0.71
C ASN A 513 19.29 12.70 1.45
N LEU A 514 18.27 12.26 0.72
CA LEU A 514 17.06 11.64 1.30
C LEU A 514 17.33 10.37 2.12
N GLU A 515 18.27 9.51 1.72
CA GLU A 515 18.61 8.32 2.50
C GLU A 515 19.29 8.71 3.81
N THR A 516 20.26 9.62 3.74
CA THR A 516 21.01 10.08 4.91
C THR A 516 20.12 10.87 5.88
N ARG A 517 19.12 11.61 5.40
CA ARG A 517 18.08 12.22 6.26
C ARG A 517 17.28 11.15 7.01
N LYS A 518 16.87 10.05 6.35
CA LYS A 518 16.17 8.92 6.99
C LYS A 518 17.06 8.24 8.04
N ASP A 519 18.31 7.92 7.69
CA ASP A 519 19.27 7.30 8.62
C ASP A 519 19.52 8.22 9.84
N ALA A 520 19.73 9.52 9.63
CA ALA A 520 19.89 10.52 10.69
C ALA A 520 18.65 10.61 11.60
N THR A 521 17.45 10.59 11.03
CA THR A 521 16.18 10.59 11.79
C THR A 521 16.09 9.35 12.69
N GLN A 522 16.44 8.17 12.18
CA GLN A 522 16.44 6.92 12.95
C GLN A 522 17.52 6.91 14.05
N VAL A 523 18.72 7.45 13.77
CA VAL A 523 19.78 7.62 14.78
C VAL A 523 19.29 8.51 15.93
N VAL A 524 18.76 9.70 15.65
CA VAL A 524 18.21 10.60 16.68
C VAL A 524 17.09 9.93 17.47
N ALA A 525 16.14 9.28 16.79
CA ALA A 525 15.01 8.60 17.44
C ALA A 525 15.41 7.47 18.40
N ASN A 526 16.51 6.77 18.11
CA ASN A 526 17.06 5.75 18.99
C ASN A 526 17.79 6.41 20.18
N LEU A 527 18.68 7.37 19.90
CA LEU A 527 19.48 8.09 20.91
C LEU A 527 18.64 8.78 21.99
N GLN A 528 17.49 9.36 21.61
CA GLN A 528 16.54 9.97 22.55
C GLN A 528 15.98 9.00 23.60
N ARG A 529 16.07 7.68 23.36
CA ARG A 529 15.53 6.63 24.22
C ARG A 529 16.61 5.84 24.98
N GLN A 530 17.89 6.05 24.66
CA GLN A 530 18.99 5.30 25.25
C GLN A 530 19.24 5.72 26.70
N GLN A 531 19.36 4.72 27.58
CA GLN A 531 19.73 4.92 28.98
C GLN A 531 21.21 4.60 29.18
N VAL A 532 21.96 5.58 29.69
CA VAL A 532 23.37 5.42 30.05
C VAL A 532 23.45 5.46 31.57
N ASN A 533 23.93 4.38 32.19
CA ASN A 533 23.96 4.22 33.64
C ASN A 533 22.60 4.52 34.31
N SER A 534 21.52 4.02 33.71
CA SER A 534 20.11 4.24 34.11
C SER A 534 19.62 5.69 34.04
N LYS A 535 20.35 6.60 33.38
CA LYS A 535 19.95 7.99 33.12
C LYS A 535 19.69 8.25 31.63
N LEU A 536 18.72 9.10 31.32
CA LEU A 536 18.45 9.57 29.96
C LEU A 536 19.29 10.83 29.68
N ILE A 537 20.55 10.65 29.25
CA ILE A 537 21.46 11.78 28.92
C ILE A 537 20.82 12.76 27.92
N ALA A 538 19.98 12.26 27.02
CA ALA A 538 19.25 13.09 26.07
C ALA A 538 18.34 14.12 26.74
N SER A 539 17.74 13.81 27.89
CA SER A 539 16.91 14.74 28.67
C SER A 539 17.77 15.87 29.26
N ASP A 540 18.87 15.52 29.92
CA ASP A 540 19.81 16.48 30.53
C ASP A 540 20.40 17.43 29.47
N TYR A 541 20.69 16.91 28.27
CA TYR A 541 21.17 17.71 27.14
C TYR A 541 20.07 18.64 26.57
N LEU A 542 18.84 18.14 26.44
CA LEU A 542 17.71 18.91 25.90
C LEU A 542 17.31 20.06 26.83
N GLU A 543 17.45 19.89 28.16
CA GLU A 543 17.22 20.95 29.15
C GLU A 543 18.14 22.17 28.92
N ALA A 544 19.37 21.93 28.46
CA ALA A 544 20.33 22.98 28.10
C ALA A 544 20.17 23.51 26.64
N ASN A 545 19.33 22.90 25.81
CA ASN A 545 19.23 23.16 24.36
C ASN A 545 17.77 23.18 23.86
N LEU A 546 16.86 23.78 24.64
CA LEU A 546 15.43 23.84 24.32
C LEU A 546 15.12 24.62 23.02
N ASP A 547 15.99 25.55 22.62
CA ASP A 547 15.90 26.33 21.39
C ASP A 547 15.92 25.46 20.11
N LEU A 548 16.45 24.23 20.20
CA LEU A 548 16.35 23.25 19.11
C LEU A 548 14.91 22.86 18.80
N MET A 549 13.98 23.00 19.75
CA MET A 549 12.58 22.64 19.54
C MET A 549 11.92 23.65 18.60
N ASP A 550 12.24 24.93 18.72
CA ASP A 550 11.72 25.99 17.85
C ASP A 550 12.10 25.70 16.40
N VAL A 551 13.38 25.38 16.14
CA VAL A 551 13.88 24.98 14.82
C VAL A 551 13.16 23.75 14.27
N LEU A 552 12.88 22.74 15.10
CA LEU A 552 12.15 21.54 14.68
C LEU A 552 10.66 21.82 14.39
N ILE A 553 10.03 22.74 15.14
CA ILE A 553 8.62 23.11 14.96
C ILE A 553 8.43 24.01 13.74
N GLU A 554 9.34 24.94 13.47
CA GLU A 554 9.37 25.71 12.22
C GLU A 554 9.67 24.81 11.01
N GLY A 555 10.37 23.69 11.24
CA GLY A 555 10.60 22.65 10.26
C GLY A 555 9.34 22.08 9.58
N PHE A 556 8.16 22.18 10.20
CA PHE A 556 6.88 21.79 9.57
C PHE A 556 6.47 22.68 8.38
N GLU A 557 6.98 23.90 8.30
CA GLU A 557 6.73 24.82 7.18
C GLU A 557 7.48 24.39 5.90
N ASN A 558 8.54 23.57 6.03
CA ASN A 558 9.32 23.06 4.92
C ASN A 558 8.84 21.67 4.48
N THR A 559 8.17 21.58 3.33
CA THR A 559 7.58 20.33 2.83
C THR A 559 8.55 19.16 2.62
N ASP A 560 9.83 19.43 2.33
CA ASP A 560 10.84 18.38 2.10
C ASP A 560 11.46 17.82 3.38
N LEU A 561 11.27 18.53 4.50
CA LEU A 561 11.90 18.23 5.80
C LEU A 561 10.90 18.00 6.93
N ALA A 562 9.65 18.45 6.79
CA ALA A 562 8.62 18.39 7.82
C ALA A 562 8.46 17.00 8.45
N LEU A 563 8.44 15.92 7.66
CA LEU A 563 8.32 14.55 8.18
C LEU A 563 9.58 14.08 8.93
N HIS A 564 10.75 14.64 8.61
CA HIS A 564 11.99 14.34 9.33
C HIS A 564 12.06 15.14 10.65
N TYR A 565 11.77 16.43 10.60
CA TYR A 565 11.76 17.29 11.78
C TYR A 565 10.63 16.91 12.75
N GLY A 566 9.42 16.63 12.27
CA GLY A 566 8.30 16.13 13.06
C GLY A 566 8.59 14.78 13.72
N ALA A 567 9.28 13.87 13.03
CA ALA A 567 9.74 12.61 13.62
C ALA A 567 10.80 12.79 14.71
N MET A 568 11.81 13.66 14.50
CA MET A 568 12.79 13.99 15.56
C MET A 568 12.11 14.66 16.75
N PHE A 569 11.22 15.62 16.48
CA PHE A 569 10.50 16.38 17.50
C PHE A 569 9.58 15.50 18.36
N ARG A 570 8.86 14.54 17.77
CA ARG A 570 8.07 13.56 18.52
C ARG A 570 8.90 12.72 19.50
N GLU A 571 10.15 12.46 19.19
CA GLU A 571 11.05 11.76 20.10
C GLU A 571 11.58 12.68 21.21
N CYS A 572 11.74 13.98 20.95
CA CYS A 572 12.10 14.98 21.97
C CYS A 572 10.95 15.24 22.97
N ILE A 573 9.69 15.37 22.54
CA ILE A 573 8.53 15.57 23.46
C ILE A 573 8.26 14.36 24.36
N ARG A 574 8.98 13.24 24.19
CA ARG A 574 8.97 12.14 25.16
C ARG A 574 9.52 12.55 26.51
N HIS A 575 10.42 13.53 26.56
CA HIS A 575 10.95 14.11 27.79
C HIS A 575 10.01 15.22 28.29
N GLN A 576 9.67 15.18 29.58
CA GLN A 576 8.68 16.08 30.16
C GLN A 576 9.10 17.56 30.08
N ILE A 577 10.40 17.84 30.22
CA ILE A 577 11.00 19.17 30.10
C ILE A 577 10.77 19.81 28.73
N VAL A 578 10.90 19.03 27.64
CA VAL A 578 10.61 19.49 26.27
C VAL A 578 9.12 19.75 26.09
N ALA A 579 8.27 18.81 26.51
CA ALA A 579 6.83 18.95 26.37
C ALA A 579 6.30 20.17 27.15
N LYS A 580 6.84 20.43 28.35
CA LYS A 580 6.52 21.63 29.13
C LYS A 580 6.90 22.90 28.38
N TYR A 581 8.15 23.00 27.93
CA TYR A 581 8.65 24.15 27.17
C TYR A 581 7.77 24.48 25.94
N VAL A 582 7.42 23.47 25.14
CA VAL A 582 6.60 23.69 23.94
C VAL A 582 5.18 24.13 24.29
N LEU A 583 4.55 23.53 25.31
CA LEU A 583 3.21 23.92 25.76
C LEU A 583 3.18 25.36 26.31
N GLU A 584 4.24 25.81 26.98
CA GLU A 584 4.38 27.16 27.52
C GLU A 584 4.81 28.21 26.47
N SER A 585 5.17 27.78 25.25
CA SER A 585 5.61 28.66 24.17
C SER A 585 4.51 29.00 23.16
N GLU A 586 4.66 30.11 22.44
CA GLU A 586 3.75 30.48 21.33
C GLU A 586 3.72 29.44 20.18
N HIS A 587 4.74 28.57 20.08
CA HIS A 587 4.81 27.53 19.05
C HIS A 587 3.67 26.50 19.16
N VAL A 588 3.05 26.32 20.33
CA VAL A 588 1.86 25.45 20.46
C VAL A 588 0.70 25.91 19.57
N LYS A 589 0.58 27.23 19.31
CA LYS A 589 -0.49 27.79 18.48
C LYS A 589 -0.31 27.47 16.99
N LYS A 590 0.94 27.35 16.51
CA LYS A 590 1.22 26.96 15.10
C LYS A 590 0.63 25.59 14.75
N PHE A 591 0.44 24.68 15.71
CA PHE A 591 -0.15 23.37 15.44
C PHE A 591 -1.61 23.45 14.96
N PHE A 592 -2.39 24.46 15.34
CA PHE A 592 -3.76 24.64 14.82
C PHE A 592 -3.78 24.90 13.30
N ASP A 593 -2.72 25.50 12.77
CA ASP A 593 -2.55 25.77 11.34
C ASP A 593 -1.86 24.59 10.64
N TYR A 594 -0.84 23.98 11.27
CA TYR A 594 -0.14 22.81 10.71
C TYR A 594 -1.05 21.59 10.49
N ILE A 595 -2.01 21.34 11.40
CA ILE A 595 -3.02 20.28 11.29
C ILE A 595 -3.98 20.50 10.10
N GLN A 596 -4.00 21.71 9.54
CA GLN A 596 -4.85 22.11 8.42
C GLN A 596 -4.08 22.33 7.12
N LEU A 597 -2.78 21.99 7.09
CA LEU A 597 -1.97 22.07 5.87
C LEU A 597 -2.55 21.20 4.74
N PRO A 598 -2.45 21.65 3.47
CA PRO A 598 -2.98 20.92 2.33
C PRO A 598 -2.22 19.62 2.03
N ASN A 599 -0.96 19.50 2.51
CA ASN A 599 -0.21 18.25 2.44
C ASN A 599 -0.69 17.31 3.55
N PHE A 600 -1.47 16.30 3.16
CA PHE A 600 -2.08 15.33 4.07
C PHE A 600 -1.07 14.62 4.98
N ASP A 601 0.10 14.23 4.46
CA ASP A 601 1.09 13.49 5.24
C ASP A 601 1.65 14.38 6.37
N ILE A 602 1.94 15.65 6.06
CA ILE A 602 2.44 16.63 7.04
C ILE A 602 1.34 17.00 8.05
N ALA A 603 0.11 17.24 7.60
CA ALA A 603 -1.02 17.55 8.48
C ALA A 603 -1.35 16.41 9.44
N ALA A 604 -1.27 15.15 8.96
CA ALA A 604 -1.44 13.97 9.80
C ALA A 604 -0.28 13.79 10.80
N ASP A 605 0.96 14.06 10.38
CA ASP A 605 2.14 14.03 11.23
C ASP A 605 2.10 15.11 12.33
N ALA A 606 1.69 16.34 11.98
CA ALA A 606 1.43 17.43 12.93
C ALA A 606 0.30 17.09 13.90
N ALA A 607 -0.81 16.49 13.42
CA ALA A 607 -1.92 16.07 14.27
C ALA A 607 -1.54 14.95 15.26
N ALA A 608 -0.73 13.98 14.83
CA ALA A 608 -0.20 12.94 15.70
C ALA A 608 0.74 13.53 16.77
N THR A 609 1.58 14.48 16.37
CA THR A 609 2.50 15.22 17.27
C THR A 609 1.75 16.04 18.31
N PHE A 610 0.76 16.83 17.89
CA PHE A 610 -0.07 17.64 18.78
C PHE A 610 -0.89 16.79 19.76
N LYS A 611 -1.44 15.66 19.28
CA LYS A 611 -2.06 14.66 20.15
C LYS A 611 -1.09 14.11 21.18
N GLU A 612 0.12 13.73 20.79
CA GLU A 612 1.11 13.18 21.72
C GLU A 612 1.52 14.21 22.78
N LEU A 613 1.76 15.45 22.38
CA LEU A 613 2.04 16.58 23.27
C LEU A 613 0.93 16.78 24.32
N LEU A 614 -0.34 16.70 23.90
CA LEU A 614 -1.53 16.89 24.74
C LEU A 614 -2.03 15.62 25.47
N THR A 615 -1.35 14.48 25.37
CA THR A 615 -1.82 13.23 26.04
C THR A 615 -0.74 12.44 26.75
N ARG A 616 0.56 12.69 26.48
CA ARG A 616 1.67 11.96 27.09
C ARG A 616 1.91 12.34 28.55
N HIS A 617 2.14 13.62 28.84
CA HIS A 617 2.59 14.10 30.16
C HIS A 617 1.42 14.70 30.96
N LYS A 618 0.56 13.81 31.48
CA LYS A 618 -0.77 14.16 32.02
C LYS A 618 -0.79 15.32 33.02
N SER A 619 0.16 15.37 33.95
CA SER A 619 0.25 16.45 34.94
C SER A 619 0.57 17.80 34.31
N THR A 620 1.60 17.87 33.46
CA THR A 620 2.00 19.07 32.73
C THR A 620 0.91 19.55 31.77
N VAL A 621 0.22 18.63 31.08
CA VAL A 621 -0.91 18.98 30.23
C VAL A 621 -2.09 19.53 31.05
N ALA A 622 -2.42 18.91 32.19
CA ALA A 622 -3.50 19.39 33.05
C ALA A 622 -3.21 20.78 33.63
N GLU A 623 -1.97 21.04 34.05
CA GLU A 623 -1.49 22.36 34.48
C GLU A 623 -1.60 23.39 33.34
N PHE A 624 -1.06 23.07 32.15
CA PHE A 624 -1.15 23.92 30.96
C PHE A 624 -2.61 24.25 30.60
N LEU A 625 -3.47 23.24 30.45
CA LEU A 625 -4.87 23.43 30.06
C LEU A 625 -5.65 24.22 31.10
N THR A 626 -5.41 24.01 32.40
CA THR A 626 -6.08 24.78 33.47
C THR A 626 -5.70 26.25 33.41
N ASN A 627 -4.44 26.57 33.06
CA ASN A 627 -3.95 27.94 32.97
C ASN A 627 -4.31 28.64 31.63
N ASN A 628 -4.70 27.89 30.59
CA ASN A 628 -4.83 28.38 29.21
C ASN A 628 -6.17 28.07 28.54
N GLU A 629 -7.12 27.48 29.25
CA GLU A 629 -8.38 26.94 28.72
C GLU A 629 -9.18 27.92 27.84
N ASP A 630 -9.27 29.20 28.24
CA ASP A 630 -10.13 30.18 27.56
C ASP A 630 -9.70 30.43 26.11
N TRP A 631 -8.40 30.66 25.86
CA TRP A 631 -7.89 30.83 24.49
C TRP A 631 -7.71 29.48 23.80
N PHE A 632 -7.25 28.44 24.51
CA PHE A 632 -6.96 27.15 23.93
C PHE A 632 -8.22 26.51 23.34
N PHE A 633 -9.32 26.46 24.10
CA PHE A 633 -10.56 25.88 23.60
C PHE A 633 -11.29 26.79 22.60
N ALA A 634 -11.11 28.11 22.65
CA ALA A 634 -11.62 29.01 21.61
C ALA A 634 -10.99 28.69 20.23
N ASP A 635 -9.66 28.57 20.18
CA ASP A 635 -8.93 28.17 18.96
C ASP A 635 -9.22 26.71 18.57
N TYR A 636 -9.26 25.79 19.53
CA TYR A 636 -9.55 24.37 19.27
C TYR A 636 -10.94 24.17 18.66
N ASN A 637 -11.95 24.84 19.21
CA ASN A 637 -13.32 24.78 18.74
C ASN A 637 -13.42 25.38 17.32
N SER A 638 -13.01 26.64 17.16
CA SER A 638 -13.19 27.39 15.91
C SER A 638 -12.30 26.89 14.75
N LYS A 639 -11.04 26.54 15.03
CA LYS A 639 -10.09 26.10 14.00
C LYS A 639 -10.18 24.60 13.70
N LEU A 640 -10.51 23.74 14.67
CA LEU A 640 -10.48 22.28 14.46
C LEU A 640 -11.86 21.62 14.47
N LEU A 641 -12.71 21.88 15.46
CA LEU A 641 -14.05 21.25 15.54
C LEU A 641 -15.04 21.82 14.50
N GLU A 642 -14.88 23.09 14.13
CA GLU A 642 -15.67 23.74 13.08
C GLU A 642 -14.95 23.72 11.71
N SER A 643 -13.77 23.10 11.61
CA SER A 643 -13.00 23.00 10.36
C SER A 643 -13.81 22.36 9.23
N SER A 644 -13.66 22.88 8.01
CA SER A 644 -14.26 22.30 6.81
C SER A 644 -13.63 20.95 6.41
N ASN A 645 -12.43 20.64 6.91
CA ASN A 645 -11.75 19.36 6.65
C ASN A 645 -12.31 18.25 7.54
N TYR A 646 -12.97 17.26 6.92
CA TYR A 646 -13.51 16.07 7.56
C TYR A 646 -12.50 15.35 8.47
N ILE A 647 -11.25 15.22 8.04
CA ILE A 647 -10.23 14.45 8.77
C ILE A 647 -9.77 15.23 10.00
N THR A 648 -9.44 16.52 9.84
CA THR A 648 -9.14 17.43 10.94
C THR A 648 -10.22 17.37 12.00
N ARG A 649 -11.48 17.53 11.58
CA ARG A 649 -12.64 17.53 12.48
C ARG A 649 -12.77 16.22 13.25
N ARG A 650 -12.70 15.09 12.56
CA ARG A 650 -12.81 13.77 13.19
C ARG A 650 -11.68 13.51 14.20
N GLN A 651 -10.45 13.87 13.87
CA GLN A 651 -9.30 13.70 14.78
C GLN A 651 -9.38 14.65 15.98
N ALA A 652 -9.85 15.88 15.78
CA ALA A 652 -10.05 16.85 16.84
C ALA A 652 -11.16 16.42 17.82
N ILE A 653 -12.31 15.93 17.35
CA ILE A 653 -13.35 15.42 18.26
C ILE A 653 -12.82 14.25 19.09
N LYS A 654 -12.06 13.34 18.47
CA LYS A 654 -11.45 12.20 19.16
C LYS A 654 -10.43 12.65 20.21
N LEU A 655 -9.54 13.58 19.87
CA LEU A 655 -8.55 14.13 20.79
C LEU A 655 -9.20 14.93 21.93
N LEU A 656 -10.28 15.66 21.66
CA LEU A 656 -11.09 16.31 22.69
C LEU A 656 -11.67 15.27 23.67
N GLY A 657 -12.19 14.15 23.16
CA GLY A 657 -12.60 13.01 23.98
C GLY A 657 -11.47 12.47 24.85
N ASP A 658 -10.29 12.21 24.26
CA ASP A 658 -9.10 11.74 24.98
C ASP A 658 -8.65 12.72 26.09
N ILE A 659 -8.72 14.04 25.83
CA ILE A 659 -8.37 15.10 26.79
C ILE A 659 -9.38 15.15 27.94
N LEU A 660 -10.68 15.25 27.65
CA LEU A 660 -11.72 15.46 28.67
C LEU A 660 -12.03 14.20 29.49
N LEU A 661 -11.78 13.01 28.95
CA LEU A 661 -11.93 11.74 29.69
C LEU A 661 -10.74 11.42 30.62
N ASP A 662 -9.62 12.14 30.52
CA ASP A 662 -8.50 11.92 31.42
C ASP A 662 -8.77 12.46 32.83
N ARG A 663 -8.48 11.65 33.85
CA ARG A 663 -8.71 11.98 35.26
C ARG A 663 -7.90 13.19 35.73
N SER A 664 -6.72 13.44 35.16
CA SER A 664 -5.91 14.63 35.48
C SER A 664 -6.59 15.93 35.02
N ASN A 665 -7.43 15.87 33.99
CA ASN A 665 -8.11 17.03 33.40
C ASN A 665 -9.52 17.28 34.00
N SER A 666 -9.85 16.73 35.17
CA SER A 666 -11.21 16.79 35.72
C SER A 666 -11.75 18.21 35.95
N ALA A 667 -10.89 19.17 36.30
CA ALA A 667 -11.29 20.58 36.44
C ALA A 667 -11.66 21.18 35.08
N VAL A 668 -10.76 21.06 34.10
CA VAL A 668 -10.95 21.49 32.70
C VAL A 668 -12.18 20.85 32.08
N MET A 669 -12.38 19.54 32.28
CA MET A 669 -13.58 18.82 31.84
C MET A 669 -14.84 19.43 32.43
N THR A 670 -14.86 19.70 33.74
CA THR A 670 -16.02 20.29 34.42
C THR A 670 -16.37 21.67 33.86
N LYS A 671 -15.38 22.53 33.58
CA LYS A 671 -15.62 23.85 32.95
C LYS A 671 -16.04 23.70 31.48
N TYR A 672 -15.40 22.82 30.70
CA TYR A 672 -15.76 22.59 29.29
C TYR A 672 -17.20 22.11 29.13
N VAL A 673 -17.66 21.16 29.97
CA VAL A 673 -19.04 20.62 29.93
C VAL A 673 -20.09 21.53 30.58
N SER A 674 -19.67 22.66 31.15
CA SER A 674 -20.54 23.70 31.68
C SER A 674 -20.75 24.87 30.71
N SER A 675 -20.10 24.86 29.53
CA SER A 675 -20.23 25.91 28.52
C SER A 675 -21.33 25.60 27.50
N ARG A 676 -22.28 26.54 27.38
CA ARG A 676 -23.36 26.52 26.38
C ARG A 676 -22.87 26.44 24.93
N ASP A 677 -21.81 27.15 24.59
CA ASP A 677 -21.30 27.17 23.22
C ASP A 677 -20.61 25.85 22.86
N ASN A 678 -19.88 25.24 23.80
CA ASN A 678 -19.31 23.90 23.63
C ASN A 678 -20.42 22.85 23.41
N LEU A 679 -21.52 22.91 24.17
CA LEU A 679 -22.69 22.04 23.96
C LEU A 679 -23.28 22.24 22.56
N ARG A 680 -23.43 23.48 22.11
CA ARG A 680 -23.98 23.82 20.79
C ARG A 680 -23.13 23.25 19.65
N ILE A 681 -21.81 23.35 19.75
CA ILE A 681 -20.88 22.78 18.76
C ILE A 681 -21.05 21.26 18.71
N LEU A 682 -21.03 20.57 19.86
CA LEU A 682 -21.22 19.11 19.89
C LEU A 682 -22.60 18.66 19.40
N MET A 683 -23.67 19.41 19.69
CA MET A 683 -25.01 19.14 19.15
C MET A 683 -25.07 19.33 17.62
N ASN A 684 -24.30 20.26 17.04
CA ASN A 684 -24.16 20.36 15.59
C ASN A 684 -23.38 19.17 15.01
N LEU A 685 -22.31 18.73 15.69
CA LEU A 685 -21.51 17.57 15.28
C LEU A 685 -22.27 16.24 15.36
N LEU A 686 -23.19 16.09 16.32
CA LEU A 686 -24.14 14.97 16.36
C LEU A 686 -25.12 14.96 15.17
N ARG A 687 -25.29 16.09 14.47
CA ARG A 687 -26.14 16.23 13.29
C ARG A 687 -25.34 16.15 11.97
N GLU A 688 -24.03 15.88 12.03
CA GLU A 688 -23.22 15.76 10.82
C GLU A 688 -23.62 14.56 9.95
N SER A 689 -23.31 14.65 8.66
CA SER A 689 -23.62 13.60 7.68
C SER A 689 -22.84 12.30 7.90
N SER A 690 -21.65 12.38 8.51
CA SER A 690 -20.79 11.22 8.77
C SER A 690 -21.08 10.59 10.12
N LYS A 691 -21.57 9.34 10.12
CA LYS A 691 -21.71 8.49 11.32
C LYS A 691 -20.44 8.44 12.19
N SER A 692 -19.26 8.40 11.57
CA SER A 692 -17.98 8.37 12.29
C SER A 692 -17.74 9.65 13.11
N ILE A 693 -18.27 10.80 12.68
CA ILE A 693 -18.23 12.05 13.44
C ILE A 693 -19.30 12.02 14.54
N GLN A 694 -20.52 11.55 14.24
CA GLN A 694 -21.60 11.42 15.23
C GLN A 694 -21.20 10.54 16.42
N ILE A 695 -20.52 9.40 16.18
CA ILE A 695 -20.07 8.47 17.23
C ILE A 695 -18.99 9.11 18.13
N GLU A 696 -17.97 9.73 17.55
CA GLU A 696 -16.92 10.40 18.33
C GLU A 696 -17.52 11.62 19.09
N ALA A 697 -18.46 12.37 18.47
CA ALA A 697 -19.16 13.47 19.11
C ALA A 697 -20.07 13.00 20.27
N PHE A 698 -20.68 11.81 20.15
CA PHE A 698 -21.45 11.19 21.23
C PHE A 698 -20.58 10.89 22.46
N HIS A 699 -19.34 10.41 22.26
CA HIS A 699 -18.41 10.14 23.36
C HIS A 699 -18.02 11.39 24.17
N VAL A 700 -18.08 12.59 23.57
CA VAL A 700 -17.90 13.86 24.29
C VAL A 700 -19.24 14.39 24.83
N PHE A 701 -20.31 14.35 24.02
CA PHE A 701 -21.65 14.83 24.41
C PHE A 701 -22.19 14.12 25.66
N LYS A 702 -21.92 12.82 25.84
CA LYS A 702 -22.33 12.09 27.05
C LYS A 702 -21.78 12.72 28.34
N LEU A 703 -20.68 13.47 28.30
CA LEU A 703 -20.12 14.14 29.48
C LEU A 703 -20.98 15.33 29.94
N PHE A 704 -21.62 16.04 29.01
CA PHE A 704 -22.58 17.10 29.34
C PHE A 704 -23.82 16.53 30.03
N VAL A 705 -24.26 15.34 29.59
CA VAL A 705 -25.43 14.65 30.15
C VAL A 705 -25.08 14.01 31.51
N ALA A 706 -23.89 13.42 31.65
CA ALA A 706 -23.42 12.80 32.90
C ALA A 706 -22.97 13.81 33.99
N ASN A 707 -22.73 15.08 33.65
CA ASN A 707 -22.38 16.11 34.63
C ASN A 707 -23.47 16.21 35.72
N GLN A 708 -23.11 16.03 36.99
CA GLN A 708 -24.07 16.14 38.10
C GLN A 708 -24.43 17.59 38.46
N LYS A 709 -23.54 18.55 38.14
CA LYS A 709 -23.71 19.99 38.40
C LYS A 709 -23.92 20.74 37.09
N LYS A 710 -24.98 20.40 36.36
CA LYS A 710 -25.33 21.07 35.10
C LYS A 710 -25.79 22.51 35.38
N PRO A 711 -25.24 23.51 34.69
CA PRO A 711 -25.83 24.85 34.64
C PRO A 711 -27.27 24.84 34.09
N ALA A 712 -28.10 25.79 34.52
CA ALA A 712 -29.52 25.85 34.15
C ALA A 712 -29.74 26.08 32.64
N ASP A 713 -28.85 26.81 31.97
CA ASP A 713 -28.89 27.01 30.52
C ASP A 713 -28.57 25.71 29.74
N ILE A 714 -27.61 24.90 30.20
CA ILE A 714 -27.34 23.55 29.69
C ILE A 714 -28.57 22.65 29.85
N VAL A 715 -29.20 22.64 31.03
CA VAL A 715 -30.43 21.87 31.28
C VAL A 715 -31.54 22.32 30.33
N ASN A 716 -31.79 23.63 30.23
CA ASN A 716 -32.85 24.17 29.39
C ASN A 716 -32.63 23.91 27.89
N ILE A 717 -31.39 23.89 27.40
CA ILE A 717 -31.07 23.49 26.02
C ILE A 717 -31.39 22.01 25.77
N LEU A 718 -31.00 21.12 26.69
CA LEU A 718 -31.29 19.68 26.59
C LEU A 718 -32.80 19.40 26.67
N VAL A 719 -33.50 20.08 27.57
CA VAL A 719 -34.97 19.98 27.72
C VAL A 719 -35.70 20.48 26.47
N ALA A 720 -35.34 21.66 25.95
CA ALA A 720 -35.95 22.23 24.75
C ALA A 720 -35.74 21.38 23.47
N ASN A 721 -34.69 20.55 23.43
CA ASN A 721 -34.38 19.68 22.30
C ASN A 721 -34.66 18.18 22.57
N ARG A 722 -35.26 17.83 23.73
CA ARG A 722 -35.44 16.45 24.21
C ARG A 722 -35.97 15.49 23.15
N SER A 723 -37.09 15.81 22.52
CA SER A 723 -37.73 14.93 21.53
C SER A 723 -36.87 14.69 20.28
N LYS A 724 -36.08 15.69 19.86
CA LYS A 724 -35.15 15.59 18.73
C LYS A 724 -33.92 14.76 19.10
N LEU A 725 -33.35 15.02 20.29
CA LEU A 725 -32.18 14.30 20.81
C LEU A 725 -32.49 12.81 21.04
N LEU A 726 -33.61 12.47 21.67
CA LEU A 726 -34.01 11.08 21.90
C LEU A 726 -34.16 10.30 20.59
N ARG A 727 -34.73 10.91 19.54
CA ARG A 727 -34.83 10.29 18.21
C ARG A 727 -33.45 10.11 17.56
N LEU A 728 -32.67 11.18 17.50
CA LEU A 728 -31.33 11.19 16.88
C LEU A 728 -30.41 10.12 17.51
N LEU A 729 -30.44 10.00 18.84
CA LEU A 729 -29.61 9.05 19.58
C LEU A 729 -30.15 7.61 19.54
N ALA A 730 -31.45 7.39 19.38
CA ALA A 730 -32.00 6.05 19.19
C ALA A 730 -31.56 5.43 17.85
N ASP A 731 -31.52 6.25 16.79
CA ASP A 731 -31.10 5.83 15.44
C ASP A 731 -29.56 5.69 15.30
N LEU A 732 -28.79 6.29 16.21
CA LEU A 732 -27.33 6.23 16.20
C LEU A 732 -26.83 4.83 16.59
N LYS A 733 -26.15 4.15 15.65
CA LYS A 733 -25.53 2.82 15.85
C LYS A 733 -24.13 2.77 15.23
N PRO A 734 -23.15 2.15 15.91
CA PRO A 734 -21.82 1.89 15.35
C PRO A 734 -21.85 0.81 14.25
N ASP A 735 -20.84 0.79 13.38
CA ASP A 735 -20.74 -0.18 12.27
C ASP A 735 -20.36 -1.60 12.73
N LYS A 736 -20.03 -1.77 14.02
CA LYS A 736 -19.77 -3.04 14.70
C LYS A 736 -20.51 -3.02 16.03
N GLU A 737 -20.95 -4.20 16.49
CA GLU A 737 -21.54 -4.33 17.82
C GLU A 737 -20.54 -3.90 18.90
N ASP A 738 -20.95 -2.91 19.70
CA ASP A 738 -20.20 -2.37 20.84
C ASP A 738 -21.18 -2.25 22.01
N GLU A 739 -21.20 -3.26 22.87
CA GLU A 739 -22.06 -3.32 24.06
C GLU A 739 -21.85 -2.11 24.99
N ARG A 740 -20.64 -1.57 25.04
CA ARG A 740 -20.30 -0.43 25.89
C ARG A 740 -20.87 0.87 25.32
N PHE A 741 -20.82 1.04 24.00
CA PHE A 741 -21.49 2.14 23.32
C PHE A 741 -23.01 2.10 23.54
N GLU A 742 -23.64 0.93 23.37
CA GLU A 742 -25.09 0.78 23.58
C GLU A 742 -25.50 0.97 25.05
N ALA A 743 -24.67 0.55 26.01
CA ALA A 743 -24.88 0.83 27.44
C ALA A 743 -24.78 2.33 27.76
N ASP A 744 -23.72 3.02 27.31
CA ASP A 744 -23.54 4.47 27.45
C ASP A 744 -24.74 5.22 26.83
N LYS A 745 -25.17 4.81 25.63
CA LYS A 745 -26.30 5.40 24.90
C LYS A 745 -27.62 5.22 25.65
N SER A 746 -27.85 4.02 26.19
CA SER A 746 -29.03 3.70 27.00
C SER A 746 -29.05 4.46 28.34
N GLN A 747 -27.90 4.81 28.90
CA GLN A 747 -27.81 5.72 30.04
C GLN A 747 -28.14 7.16 29.65
N VAL A 748 -27.49 7.71 28.61
CA VAL A 748 -27.72 9.08 28.12
C VAL A 748 -29.18 9.32 27.74
N LEU A 749 -29.83 8.36 27.07
CA LEU A 749 -31.25 8.44 26.73
C LEU A 749 -32.16 8.53 27.96
N ARG A 750 -31.88 7.74 29.02
CA ARG A 750 -32.63 7.78 30.28
C ARG A 750 -32.43 9.10 31.02
N GLU A 751 -31.19 9.59 31.10
CA GLU A 751 -30.88 10.85 31.76
C GLU A 751 -31.54 12.03 31.05
N ILE A 752 -31.49 12.11 29.71
CA ILE A 752 -32.18 13.16 28.92
C ILE A 752 -33.70 13.10 29.10
N ALA A 753 -34.28 11.90 29.16
CA ALA A 753 -35.72 11.73 29.36
C ALA A 753 -36.18 12.22 30.75
N ALA A 754 -35.34 12.04 31.78
CA ALA A 754 -35.63 12.38 33.18
C ALA A 754 -35.30 13.83 33.59
N LEU A 755 -34.72 14.66 32.70
CA LEU A 755 -34.48 16.07 33.00
C LEU A 755 -35.82 16.83 33.21
N GLU A 756 -35.79 17.85 34.05
CA GLU A 756 -36.88 18.82 34.24
C GLU A 756 -36.36 20.23 33.90
N PRO A 757 -37.24 21.18 33.49
CA PRO A 757 -36.84 22.57 33.28
C PRO A 757 -36.30 23.18 34.57
N GLN A 758 -35.35 24.11 34.47
CA GLN A 758 -34.86 24.88 35.61
C GLN A 758 -35.07 26.37 35.36
N ASP A 759 -35.60 27.07 36.36
CA ASP A 759 -35.74 28.52 36.30
C ASP A 759 -34.36 29.19 36.20
N LEU A 760 -34.25 30.16 35.30
CA LEU A 760 -33.06 31.00 35.16
C LEU A 760 -33.08 32.05 36.26
N ALA A 761 -32.14 31.95 37.21
CA ALA A 761 -31.95 32.88 38.31
C ALA A 761 -31.30 34.21 37.87
#